data_AF-A0A4W6FK58-F1
#
_entry.id   AF-A0A4W6FK58-F1
#
_cell.length_a   1.000
_cell.length_b   1.000
_cell.length_c   1.000
_cell.angle_alpha   90.00
_cell.angle_beta   90.00
_cell.angle_gamma   90.00
#
_symmetry.space_group_name_H-M   'P 1'
#
loop_
_entity.id
_entity.type
_entity.pdbx_description
1 polymer ?
#
loop_
_entity_poly.entity_id
_entity_poly.type
_entity_poly.pdbx_seq_one_letter_code
_entity_poly.pdbx_strand_id
1 'polypeptide(L)'
;MKKVFTAEQISDWFTSGPTFANIKLTDEAVERKFDEPASKETSPSEVPVEGSPKRVNSDGGRFQKLEPARSAAPPPLASYEYPSLPITKNRQELVSLIENNSVVIIRGATGSGKTTQLPQYILDHYNEKNASCNIVVTQPRKIGATSIARWVATQRRCTLGSLVGYQVGLEKMVTEHTRLIYMTTGVLLQKLVTAKCLTEYSHIFVDEVHERTEEMDFLLLVLRKLLHSNSRYVKIILMSATINCRQFAEYFGTPIQGKMNPAYVFEVEGAPYAIEEFYLDDLHSLFPYRVESPHLDDPHISVEMYNLAISLIQSFDEMEAEKESGMTSSERGSVLVFLPGLHEISCMQESLAKLQVYPLHSTVTLEEQNGVFLFPVPGYRKVILSTNIAESSVTVPDVKYVIDFCLARHLVCDQDTNYQSLRLTWASKTNCNQRRGRAGRVSKGYCYRLVTKEFWRNEIPDYMIPEMLLAPLSTIMLKVKLLDMGDPRSLLSTALSPPNLGNIVRTILQLKEMGALSVKSDGRGQNEDGDLTFLGRVLAHLPVDLYLGKMIVLGHVFGCLDECLIIAASHSLKSFFAIPSMQQLDELDWGKENFIQIKRIREVAELYEDLKKRVSQFNMQVPDNIQPFDYTSAHKQKFILQVRRAGYDGDVLIVNDFPGSNEDLASRELSGFNPRTTVMLRNLPPYSFLYYKQLQSLFRLCGQVKAISFESSRAYVEFYRTSQDSGVLPEVSLALLLAQHSPFMELSVYPIEQIEICVVDVGHFWGFQADEASLAKQRHLTAEINTRTLHPVTVSLYPNLLCLAPYSEINEQNLYYRAKILHMRGNSVEVFFLDFGNTAVVACSSLRELPSDLLSHPFQAQEFQVSGMRPSAQSIILGNQWSSRARDRFITLVKGTSVFVSLYSILHNVMRVQLFINTETRNTSMVDIMVEEGHAVKAEESFDSKVTRHLGAQGCPTCVRQSEKDLIDKLLAHFSKSNQSFSKTKVHLHGPTSSHKINFHSLSHKTHFKTVCIERSSINSLALNENPHYKHQRMLVAGTVSVNSTGTRILLNDTSIMPDIPGLPALVTMLFTPVMELRTNEERTYYTGALCGLGWNSQTQEGLLPDHDIELTFDVRFDVEDITEINALRVAINRLVCEGPSGTLHLGRDRISRLQEDCRDRLIRLLFTKSPPREAVTPVYFEKLEKWNQVCYLHPFLMDIVEPGRGKTKAVLFQLHPVTLLNT
;
A
#
# COMPACT_ATOMS: atom_id res chain seq x y z
N MET A 1 -27.36 10.01 -17.25
CA MET A 1 -28.19 8.88 -16.79
C MET A 1 -27.26 7.70 -16.54
N LYS A 2 -27.38 6.98 -15.41
CA LYS A 2 -26.63 5.74 -15.16
C LYS A 2 -27.58 4.55 -15.34
N LYS A 3 -27.20 3.55 -16.13
CA LYS A 3 -27.84 2.23 -16.10
C LYS A 3 -27.07 1.34 -15.13
N VAL A 4 -27.79 0.56 -14.33
CA VAL A 4 -27.26 -0.58 -13.59
C VAL A 4 -27.54 -1.81 -14.45
N PHE A 5 -26.57 -2.70 -14.59
CA PHE A 5 -26.69 -3.97 -15.30
C PHE A 5 -26.55 -5.12 -14.31
N THR A 6 -27.28 -6.22 -14.50
CA THR A 6 -27.22 -7.39 -13.62
C THR A 6 -26.17 -8.40 -14.09
N ALA A 7 -25.73 -9.29 -13.18
CA ALA A 7 -24.74 -10.32 -13.50
C ALA A 7 -25.19 -11.27 -14.63
N GLU A 8 -26.50 -11.47 -14.80
CA GLU A 8 -27.07 -12.27 -15.89
C GLU A 8 -26.86 -11.61 -17.27
N GLN A 9 -27.01 -10.28 -17.36
CA GLN A 9 -26.76 -9.53 -18.61
C GLN A 9 -25.28 -9.55 -19.02
N ILE A 10 -24.38 -9.76 -18.06
CA ILE A 10 -22.95 -9.94 -18.32
C ILE A 10 -22.68 -11.34 -18.90
N SER A 11 -23.49 -12.35 -18.57
CA SER A 11 -23.34 -13.73 -19.08
C SER A 11 -23.58 -13.85 -20.58
N ASP A 12 -24.60 -13.17 -21.12
CA ASP A 12 -24.99 -13.30 -22.54
C ASP A 12 -23.89 -12.84 -23.51
N TRP A 13 -23.04 -11.88 -23.10
CA TRP A 13 -21.91 -11.40 -23.89
C TRP A 13 -20.78 -12.43 -24.11
N PHE A 14 -20.78 -13.56 -23.39
CA PHE A 14 -19.71 -14.57 -23.47
C PHE A 14 -20.01 -15.78 -24.37
N THR A 15 -21.07 -15.75 -25.18
CA THR A 15 -21.50 -16.90 -26.00
C THR A 15 -21.19 -16.80 -27.51
N SER A 16 -20.75 -15.64 -28.03
CA SER A 16 -20.34 -15.47 -29.43
C SER A 16 -18.82 -15.55 -29.61
N GLY A 17 -18.33 -16.70 -30.10
CA GLY A 17 -16.90 -16.88 -30.42
C GLY A 17 -16.46 -16.14 -31.69
N PRO A 18 -15.16 -15.78 -31.84
CA PRO A 18 -14.67 -14.97 -32.95
C PRO A 18 -14.53 -15.78 -34.25
N THR A 19 -15.52 -15.71 -35.13
CA THR A 19 -15.36 -16.11 -36.54
C THR A 19 -14.55 -15.06 -37.29
N PHE A 20 -13.28 -15.36 -37.59
CA PHE A 20 -12.43 -14.52 -38.43
C PHE A 20 -13.00 -14.39 -39.86
N ALA A 21 -13.23 -13.16 -40.30
CA ALA A 21 -13.56 -12.83 -41.69
C ALA A 21 -12.48 -11.93 -42.28
N ASN A 22 -11.76 -12.42 -43.30
CA ASN A 22 -10.83 -11.60 -44.08
C ASN A 22 -11.62 -10.64 -44.98
N ILE A 23 -11.53 -9.33 -44.72
CA ILE A 23 -12.09 -8.30 -45.59
C ILE A 23 -10.93 -7.53 -46.22
N LYS A 24 -10.84 -7.55 -47.56
CA LYS A 24 -9.93 -6.71 -48.33
C LYS A 24 -10.51 -5.30 -48.46
N LEU A 25 -9.64 -4.30 -48.46
CA LEU A 25 -9.96 -2.95 -48.91
C LEU A 25 -9.98 -2.90 -50.45
N THR A 26 -11.10 -2.47 -51.02
CA THR A 26 -11.24 -1.92 -52.38
C THR A 26 -12.38 -0.91 -52.39
N ASP A 27 -12.22 0.17 -53.15
CA ASP A 27 -13.15 1.29 -53.25
C ASP A 27 -14.39 1.00 -54.14
N GLU A 28 -15.14 2.09 -54.38
CA GLU A 28 -16.25 2.29 -55.31
C GLU A 28 -17.67 1.98 -54.81
N ALA A 29 -18.58 2.91 -55.11
CA ALA A 29 -19.99 2.88 -54.75
C ALA A 29 -20.86 3.15 -55.98
N VAL A 30 -21.75 2.20 -56.31
CA VAL A 30 -22.78 2.35 -57.34
C VAL A 30 -24.07 1.69 -56.85
N GLU A 31 -25.21 2.32 -57.14
CA GLU A 31 -26.55 1.81 -56.81
C GLU A 31 -26.93 0.57 -57.65
N ARG A 32 -27.81 -0.32 -57.12
CA ARG A 32 -29.15 -0.57 -57.70
C ARG A 32 -30.00 -1.59 -56.92
N LYS A 33 -31.29 -1.62 -57.28
CA LYS A 33 -32.42 -2.29 -56.60
C LYS A 33 -32.73 -3.70 -57.15
N PHE A 34 -33.54 -4.40 -56.35
CA PHE A 34 -34.67 -5.28 -56.71
C PHE A 34 -34.50 -6.83 -56.80
N ASP A 35 -35.41 -7.47 -56.04
CA ASP A 35 -36.25 -8.65 -56.31
C ASP A 35 -35.76 -10.12 -56.23
N GLU A 36 -36.57 -10.87 -55.47
CA GLU A 36 -36.80 -12.32 -55.39
C GLU A 36 -37.95 -12.71 -56.38
N PRO A 37 -38.57 -13.94 -56.43
CA PRO A 37 -38.34 -15.21 -55.71
C PRO A 37 -38.39 -16.50 -56.60
N ALA A 38 -38.49 -17.68 -55.94
CA ALA A 38 -39.46 -18.78 -56.21
C ALA A 38 -38.99 -20.21 -56.65
N SER A 39 -38.96 -21.12 -55.65
CA SER A 39 -39.59 -22.47 -55.54
C SER A 39 -39.48 -23.61 -56.60
N LYS A 40 -39.27 -24.85 -56.08
CA LYS A 40 -40.09 -26.10 -56.24
C LYS A 40 -39.42 -27.31 -55.53
N GLU A 41 -40.04 -28.10 -54.64
CA GLU A 41 -41.17 -29.09 -54.72
C GLU A 41 -40.79 -30.51 -55.22
N THR A 42 -40.99 -31.56 -54.40
CA THR A 42 -41.80 -32.80 -54.66
C THR A 42 -41.61 -33.93 -53.61
N SER A 43 -42.51 -34.93 -53.61
CA SER A 43 -42.66 -36.08 -52.67
C SER A 43 -43.44 -37.25 -53.40
N PRO A 44 -43.93 -38.39 -52.82
CA PRO A 44 -44.19 -38.75 -51.42
C PRO A 44 -43.65 -40.13 -50.91
N SER A 45 -44.42 -41.23 -51.02
CA SER A 45 -44.35 -42.42 -50.12
C SER A 45 -45.03 -43.68 -50.69
N GLU A 46 -44.67 -44.90 -50.23
CA GLU A 46 -45.57 -45.94 -49.62
C GLU A 46 -44.84 -47.26 -49.25
N VAL A 47 -45.56 -48.33 -48.86
CA VAL A 47 -45.13 -49.46 -47.96
C VAL A 47 -45.40 -50.88 -48.60
N PRO A 48 -45.47 -52.10 -47.95
CA PRO A 48 -45.63 -52.51 -46.52
C PRO A 48 -44.89 -53.81 -46.00
N VAL A 49 -45.01 -54.09 -44.68
CA VAL A 49 -45.32 -55.39 -43.96
C VAL A 49 -44.74 -56.73 -44.49
N GLU A 50 -44.15 -57.68 -43.72
CA GLU A 50 -43.86 -57.87 -42.26
C GLU A 50 -42.60 -58.78 -42.06
N GLY A 51 -42.27 -59.18 -40.81
CA GLY A 51 -41.33 -60.26 -40.48
C GLY A 51 -40.69 -60.11 -39.10
N SER A 52 -41.33 -60.61 -38.03
CA SER A 52 -40.96 -60.33 -36.63
C SER A 52 -40.52 -61.57 -35.81
N PRO A 53 -39.82 -61.39 -34.66
CA PRO A 53 -40.55 -61.14 -33.41
C PRO A 53 -39.86 -60.23 -32.34
N LYS A 54 -40.69 -59.41 -31.65
CA LYS A 54 -40.73 -59.16 -30.18
C LYS A 54 -39.41 -58.87 -29.41
N ARG A 55 -39.31 -57.84 -28.55
CA ARG A 55 -40.27 -56.81 -28.08
C ARG A 55 -39.48 -55.70 -27.36
N VAL A 56 -39.72 -54.42 -27.66
CA VAL A 56 -39.22 -53.27 -26.88
C VAL A 56 -40.30 -52.18 -26.81
N ASN A 57 -40.51 -51.63 -25.61
CA ASN A 57 -41.25 -50.41 -25.24
C ASN A 57 -40.89 -50.15 -23.76
N SER A 58 -40.75 -48.93 -23.25
CA SER A 58 -40.71 -47.60 -23.88
C SER A 58 -39.95 -46.61 -22.97
N ASP A 59 -39.99 -45.32 -23.31
CA ASP A 59 -39.65 -44.14 -22.49
C ASP A 59 -38.17 -43.69 -22.45
N GLY A 60 -37.98 -42.35 -22.39
CA GLY A 60 -36.68 -41.70 -22.15
C GLY A 60 -35.96 -41.13 -23.39
N GLY A 61 -36.44 -40.01 -23.93
CA GLY A 61 -35.72 -39.24 -24.96
C GLY A 61 -34.40 -38.66 -24.42
N ARG A 62 -33.26 -39.23 -24.84
CA ARG A 62 -31.94 -38.96 -24.28
C ARG A 62 -31.14 -38.03 -25.19
N PHE A 63 -30.71 -36.87 -24.67
CA PHE A 63 -29.76 -36.00 -25.40
C PHE A 63 -28.51 -36.78 -25.80
N GLN A 64 -28.06 -36.61 -27.05
CA GLN A 64 -26.87 -37.30 -27.54
C GLN A 64 -25.62 -36.82 -26.80
N LYS A 65 -25.01 -37.74 -26.07
CA LYS A 65 -23.70 -37.56 -25.49
C LYS A 65 -22.69 -37.61 -26.63
N LEU A 66 -22.02 -36.49 -26.92
CA LEU A 66 -20.87 -36.46 -27.83
C LEU A 66 -19.86 -37.51 -27.35
N GLU A 67 -19.48 -38.44 -28.23
CA GLU A 67 -18.45 -39.42 -27.89
C GLU A 67 -17.10 -38.70 -27.72
N PRO A 68 -16.30 -39.04 -26.70
CA PRO A 68 -14.93 -38.59 -26.64
C PRO A 68 -14.17 -39.19 -27.83
N ALA A 69 -13.51 -38.34 -28.62
CA ALA A 69 -12.70 -38.78 -29.74
C ALA A 69 -11.72 -39.87 -29.28
N ARG A 70 -11.72 -41.02 -29.97
CA ARG A 70 -10.91 -42.19 -29.60
C ARG A 70 -9.45 -41.77 -29.44
N SER A 71 -8.95 -41.81 -28.22
CA SER A 71 -7.56 -41.47 -27.90
C SER A 71 -6.63 -42.38 -28.69
N ALA A 72 -5.80 -41.80 -29.56
CA ALA A 72 -4.68 -42.53 -30.14
C ALA A 72 -3.80 -43.08 -29.01
N ALA A 73 -3.34 -44.32 -29.16
CA ALA A 73 -2.39 -44.90 -28.20
C ALA A 73 -1.10 -44.05 -28.17
N PRO A 74 -0.41 -43.93 -27.02
CA PRO A 74 0.86 -43.22 -26.95
C PRO A 74 1.87 -43.76 -27.98
N PRO A 75 2.67 -42.90 -28.63
CA PRO A 75 3.76 -43.36 -29.49
C PRO A 75 4.73 -44.28 -28.72
N PRO A 76 5.38 -45.25 -29.38
CA PRO A 76 6.40 -46.07 -28.74
C PRO A 76 7.52 -45.20 -28.17
N LEU A 77 7.90 -45.45 -26.91
CA LEU A 77 8.96 -44.70 -26.19
C LEU A 77 10.38 -44.86 -26.79
N ALA A 78 10.55 -45.71 -27.80
CA ALA A 78 11.83 -46.25 -28.26
C ALA A 78 12.63 -45.37 -29.25
N SER A 79 12.27 -44.10 -29.47
CA SER A 79 12.94 -43.24 -30.46
C SER A 79 13.15 -41.78 -30.00
N TYR A 80 13.48 -41.57 -28.72
CA TYR A 80 13.92 -40.27 -28.22
C TYR A 80 15.45 -40.20 -28.16
N GLU A 81 16.04 -39.35 -29.00
CA GLU A 81 17.48 -39.07 -28.99
C GLU A 81 17.79 -37.94 -28.00
N TYR A 82 18.68 -38.19 -27.04
CA TYR A 82 18.98 -37.23 -25.98
C TYR A 82 19.90 -36.10 -26.47
N PRO A 83 19.71 -34.86 -26.01
CA PRO A 83 20.63 -33.77 -26.31
C PRO A 83 22.02 -34.03 -25.71
N SER A 84 23.06 -33.57 -26.41
CA SER A 84 24.44 -33.57 -25.92
C SER A 84 24.61 -32.50 -24.83
N LEU A 85 24.41 -32.91 -23.57
CA LEU A 85 24.58 -32.10 -22.37
C LEU A 85 25.64 -32.75 -21.47
N PRO A 86 26.25 -32.01 -20.53
CA PRO A 86 27.25 -32.54 -19.60
C PRO A 86 26.84 -33.88 -18.94
N ILE A 87 25.62 -33.96 -18.40
CA ILE A 87 25.11 -35.16 -17.73
C ILE A 87 24.90 -36.38 -18.65
N THR A 88 24.83 -36.17 -19.97
CA THR A 88 24.58 -37.25 -20.94
C THR A 88 25.75 -38.23 -21.01
N LYS A 89 26.98 -37.77 -20.72
CA LYS A 89 28.18 -38.62 -20.68
C LYS A 89 28.09 -39.73 -19.63
N ASN A 90 27.59 -39.41 -18.44
CA ASN A 90 27.55 -40.32 -17.29
C ASN A 90 26.18 -41.04 -17.14
N ARG A 91 25.35 -41.10 -18.19
CA ARG A 91 23.98 -41.67 -18.14
C ARG A 91 23.93 -43.06 -17.48
N GLN A 92 24.76 -44.00 -17.95
CA GLN A 92 24.73 -45.40 -17.46
C GLN A 92 25.22 -45.51 -16.01
N GLU A 93 26.26 -44.76 -15.66
CA GLU A 93 26.83 -44.68 -14.32
C GLU A 93 25.81 -44.13 -13.30
N LEU A 94 25.20 -42.99 -13.61
CA LEU A 94 24.17 -42.35 -12.78
C LEU A 94 22.95 -43.26 -12.55
N VAL A 95 22.48 -43.94 -13.60
CA VAL A 95 21.35 -44.87 -13.51
C VAL A 95 21.70 -46.07 -12.61
N SER A 96 22.86 -46.69 -12.81
CA SER A 96 23.36 -47.77 -11.94
C SER A 96 23.50 -47.31 -10.48
N LEU A 97 23.98 -46.08 -10.26
CA LEU A 97 24.24 -45.55 -8.93
C LEU A 97 22.94 -45.25 -8.16
N ILE A 98 21.90 -44.77 -8.85
CA ILE A 98 20.55 -44.60 -8.29
C ILE A 98 19.86 -45.96 -8.05
N GLU A 99 20.08 -46.95 -8.92
CA GLU A 99 19.53 -48.30 -8.73
C GLU A 99 20.14 -49.00 -7.49
N ASN A 100 21.43 -48.77 -7.20
CA ASN A 100 22.13 -49.40 -6.08
C ASN A 100 21.99 -48.67 -4.72
N ASN A 101 21.82 -47.35 -4.69
CA ASN A 101 21.73 -46.57 -3.44
C ASN A 101 20.28 -46.19 -3.08
N SER A 102 19.99 -45.94 -1.80
CA SER A 102 18.69 -45.40 -1.37
C SER A 102 18.61 -43.88 -1.51
N VAL A 103 19.73 -43.19 -1.26
CA VAL A 103 19.88 -41.74 -1.41
C VAL A 103 21.12 -41.42 -2.23
N VAL A 104 20.98 -40.51 -3.20
CA VAL A 104 22.07 -40.01 -4.05
C VAL A 104 22.06 -38.48 -4.07
N ILE A 105 23.22 -37.85 -4.00
CA ILE A 105 23.40 -36.40 -4.12
C ILE A 105 24.12 -36.12 -5.43
N ILE A 106 23.60 -35.17 -6.23
CA ILE A 106 24.10 -34.87 -7.57
C ILE A 106 24.40 -33.37 -7.67
N ARG A 107 25.70 -33.06 -7.64
CA ARG A 107 26.25 -31.73 -7.84
C ARG A 107 26.50 -31.48 -9.32
N GLY A 108 26.24 -30.27 -9.78
CA GLY A 108 26.70 -29.83 -11.11
C GLY A 108 26.07 -28.50 -11.52
N ALA A 109 26.78 -27.70 -12.32
CA ALA A 109 26.39 -26.34 -12.67
C ALA A 109 24.96 -26.21 -13.25
N THR A 110 24.38 -25.02 -13.17
CA THR A 110 23.10 -24.74 -13.85
C THR A 110 23.28 -24.88 -15.36
N GLY A 111 22.39 -25.60 -16.04
CA GLY A 111 22.53 -25.93 -17.46
C GLY A 111 23.14 -27.32 -17.74
N SER A 112 23.70 -28.02 -16.75
CA SER A 112 24.33 -29.34 -16.96
C SER A 112 23.36 -30.48 -17.33
N GLY A 113 22.05 -30.25 -17.26
CA GLY A 113 20.99 -31.19 -17.66
C GLY A 113 20.31 -31.96 -16.53
N LYS A 114 20.76 -31.84 -15.26
CA LYS A 114 20.22 -32.55 -14.08
C LYS A 114 18.69 -32.67 -14.09
N THR A 115 18.00 -31.55 -13.95
CA THR A 115 16.55 -31.46 -13.75
C THR A 115 15.74 -31.95 -14.95
N THR A 116 16.27 -31.85 -16.17
CA THR A 116 15.52 -32.20 -17.40
C THR A 116 15.80 -33.63 -17.87
N GLN A 117 17.07 -34.08 -17.88
CA GLN A 117 17.44 -35.34 -18.51
C GLN A 117 17.56 -36.51 -17.52
N LEU A 118 17.93 -36.29 -16.25
CA LEU A 118 18.10 -37.41 -15.32
C LEU A 118 16.79 -38.13 -14.94
N PRO A 119 15.66 -37.43 -14.68
CA PRO A 119 14.37 -38.10 -14.49
C PRO A 119 13.95 -38.90 -15.74
N GLN A 120 14.31 -38.40 -16.93
CA GLN A 120 14.07 -39.09 -18.20
C GLN A 120 14.90 -40.37 -18.33
N TYR A 121 16.20 -40.36 -18.01
CA TYR A 121 17.05 -41.56 -18.04
C TYR A 121 16.51 -42.69 -17.15
N ILE A 122 16.01 -42.35 -15.97
CA ILE A 122 15.40 -43.31 -15.02
C ILE A 122 14.05 -43.81 -15.54
N LEU A 123 13.21 -42.92 -16.09
CA LEU A 123 11.92 -43.30 -16.68
C LEU A 123 12.08 -44.34 -17.80
N ASP A 124 13.05 -44.10 -18.70
CA ASP A 124 13.31 -44.97 -19.84
C ASP A 124 13.92 -46.32 -19.40
N HIS A 125 14.92 -46.31 -18.51
CA HIS A 125 15.54 -47.54 -17.98
C HIS A 125 14.55 -48.48 -17.30
N TYR A 126 13.61 -47.93 -16.51
CA TYR A 126 12.57 -48.76 -15.89
C TYR A 126 11.51 -49.22 -16.91
N ASN A 127 11.22 -48.43 -17.95
CA ASN A 127 10.34 -48.84 -19.05
C ASN A 127 10.97 -49.96 -19.91
N GLU A 128 12.27 -49.86 -20.25
CA GLU A 128 13.06 -50.90 -20.90
C GLU A 128 13.05 -52.21 -20.08
N LYS A 129 13.07 -52.11 -18.74
CA LYS A 129 12.92 -53.24 -17.80
C LYS A 129 11.47 -53.72 -17.58
N ASN A 130 10.46 -53.12 -18.21
CA ASN A 130 9.02 -53.35 -17.95
C ASN A 130 8.62 -53.21 -16.46
N ALA A 131 9.32 -52.36 -15.70
CA ALA A 131 9.11 -52.15 -14.28
C ALA A 131 8.28 -50.89 -14.00
N SER A 132 7.41 -50.93 -12.99
CA SER A 132 6.54 -49.80 -12.63
C SER A 132 7.36 -48.61 -12.09
N CYS A 133 7.38 -47.50 -12.84
CA CYS A 133 8.05 -46.28 -12.43
C CYS A 133 7.05 -45.12 -12.27
N ASN A 134 7.16 -44.38 -11.17
CA ASN A 134 6.47 -43.11 -10.98
C ASN A 134 7.43 -42.11 -10.32
N ILE A 135 7.68 -40.99 -10.98
CA ILE A 135 8.73 -40.05 -10.65
C ILE A 135 8.12 -38.70 -10.31
N VAL A 136 8.50 -38.14 -9.17
CA VAL A 136 8.27 -36.74 -8.83
C VAL A 136 9.59 -35.97 -8.80
N VAL A 137 9.55 -34.74 -9.31
CA VAL A 137 10.65 -33.77 -9.24
C VAL A 137 10.14 -32.50 -8.57
N THR A 138 10.71 -32.12 -7.44
CA THR A 138 10.37 -30.81 -6.84
C THR A 138 11.07 -29.67 -7.56
N GLN A 139 10.46 -28.50 -7.51
CA GLN A 139 11.08 -27.21 -7.77
C GLN A 139 10.66 -26.25 -6.64
N PRO A 140 11.51 -25.30 -6.22
CA PRO A 140 11.12 -24.34 -5.20
C PRO A 140 10.04 -23.36 -5.70
N ARG A 141 9.98 -23.06 -7.01
CA ARG A 141 9.13 -21.98 -7.55
C ARG A 141 8.22 -22.48 -8.68
N LYS A 142 6.95 -22.02 -8.69
CA LYS A 142 5.90 -22.44 -9.65
C LYS A 142 6.37 -22.38 -11.11
N ILE A 143 6.98 -21.26 -11.53
CA ILE A 143 7.47 -21.05 -12.89
C ILE A 143 8.52 -22.08 -13.31
N GLY A 144 9.36 -22.57 -12.39
CA GLY A 144 10.34 -23.63 -12.67
C GLY A 144 9.65 -24.95 -13.02
N ALA A 145 8.75 -25.44 -12.16
CA ALA A 145 8.02 -26.69 -12.43
C ALA A 145 7.18 -26.62 -13.70
N THR A 146 6.46 -25.51 -13.93
CA THR A 146 5.61 -25.33 -15.12
C THR A 146 6.42 -25.23 -16.42
N SER A 147 7.52 -24.47 -16.45
CA SER A 147 8.34 -24.31 -17.64
C SER A 147 9.13 -25.58 -17.98
N ILE A 148 9.70 -26.25 -16.98
CA ILE A 148 10.47 -27.49 -17.17
C ILE A 148 9.58 -28.63 -17.64
N ALA A 149 8.38 -28.78 -17.07
CA ALA A 149 7.44 -29.81 -17.53
C ALA A 149 6.97 -29.56 -18.97
N ARG A 150 6.68 -28.31 -19.35
CA ARG A 150 6.35 -27.93 -20.73
C ARG A 150 7.53 -28.21 -21.68
N TRP A 151 8.76 -27.85 -21.29
CA TRP A 151 9.96 -28.12 -22.06
C TRP A 151 10.19 -29.63 -22.28
N VAL A 152 10.13 -30.44 -21.23
CA VAL A 152 10.34 -31.89 -21.32
C VAL A 152 9.22 -32.58 -22.10
N ALA A 153 7.97 -32.12 -21.99
CA ALA A 153 6.86 -32.60 -22.82
C ALA A 153 7.09 -32.30 -24.32
N THR A 154 7.56 -31.09 -24.66
CA THR A 154 7.94 -30.71 -26.03
C THR A 154 9.14 -31.52 -26.54
N GLN A 155 10.18 -31.74 -25.72
CA GLN A 155 11.31 -32.62 -26.08
C GLN A 155 10.82 -34.03 -26.42
N ARG A 156 9.91 -34.58 -25.61
CA ARG A 156 9.29 -35.90 -25.81
C ARG A 156 8.25 -35.97 -26.93
N ARG A 157 7.88 -34.83 -27.54
CA ARG A 157 6.76 -34.69 -28.49
C ARG A 157 5.44 -35.26 -27.93
N CYS A 158 5.23 -35.20 -26.62
CA CYS A 158 4.04 -35.71 -25.96
C CYS A 158 3.15 -34.56 -25.46
N THR A 159 1.83 -34.74 -25.46
CA THR A 159 0.89 -33.77 -24.89
C THR A 159 1.14 -33.60 -23.39
N LEU A 160 1.27 -32.36 -22.93
CA LEU A 160 1.39 -32.05 -21.50
C LEU A 160 0.21 -32.65 -20.71
N GLY A 161 0.51 -33.32 -19.60
CA GLY A 161 -0.47 -34.06 -18.79
C GLY A 161 -0.69 -35.51 -19.23
N SER A 162 -0.09 -35.95 -20.35
CA SER A 162 0.02 -37.38 -20.67
C SER A 162 1.14 -38.03 -19.85
N LEU A 163 2.26 -38.44 -20.45
CA LEU A 163 3.42 -39.04 -19.78
C LEU A 163 4.09 -38.08 -18.76
N VAL A 164 4.19 -36.80 -19.14
CA VAL A 164 4.87 -35.73 -18.41
C VAL A 164 3.86 -34.64 -18.03
N GLY A 165 3.88 -34.21 -16.77
CA GLY A 165 2.91 -33.24 -16.24
C GLY A 165 3.48 -32.37 -15.11
N TYR A 166 2.63 -31.49 -14.55
CA TYR A 166 3.00 -30.70 -13.37
C TYR A 166 1.83 -30.39 -12.43
N GLN A 167 2.16 -30.09 -11.17
CA GLN A 167 1.20 -29.63 -10.16
C GLN A 167 1.79 -28.48 -9.32
N VAL A 168 1.24 -27.27 -9.44
CA VAL A 168 1.80 -26.04 -8.81
C VAL A 168 0.71 -25.25 -8.08
N GLY A 169 0.63 -25.41 -6.76
CA GLY A 169 -0.50 -24.91 -5.97
C GLY A 169 -1.81 -25.57 -6.42
N LEU A 170 -2.68 -24.79 -7.07
CA LEU A 170 -3.98 -25.23 -7.59
C LEU A 170 -3.89 -25.80 -9.02
N GLU A 171 -2.96 -25.30 -9.83
CA GLU A 171 -2.83 -25.68 -11.24
C GLU A 171 -2.29 -27.11 -11.36
N LYS A 172 -3.09 -28.03 -11.93
CA LYS A 172 -2.76 -29.47 -12.03
C LYS A 172 -2.93 -29.98 -13.47
N MET A 173 -1.81 -30.15 -14.16
CA MET A 173 -1.71 -30.78 -15.48
C MET A 173 -1.16 -32.21 -15.33
N VAL A 174 -1.94 -33.12 -14.75
CA VAL A 174 -1.56 -34.51 -14.43
C VAL A 174 -2.77 -35.44 -14.58
N THR A 175 -2.60 -36.55 -15.31
CA THR A 175 -3.59 -37.64 -15.47
C THR A 175 -3.09 -38.95 -14.83
N GLU A 176 -3.92 -39.99 -14.84
CA GLU A 176 -3.54 -41.34 -14.37
C GLU A 176 -2.43 -41.99 -15.23
N HIS A 177 -2.17 -41.46 -16.42
CA HIS A 177 -1.10 -41.91 -17.31
C HIS A 177 0.24 -41.20 -17.06
N THR A 178 0.26 -40.16 -16.22
CA THR A 178 1.49 -39.39 -15.95
C THR A 178 2.44 -40.17 -15.05
N ARG A 179 3.70 -40.30 -15.50
CA ARG A 179 4.78 -41.02 -14.81
C ARG A 179 5.96 -40.12 -14.41
N LEU A 180 5.99 -38.89 -14.91
CA LEU A 180 6.94 -37.85 -14.52
C LEU A 180 6.19 -36.56 -14.20
N ILE A 181 6.18 -36.17 -12.93
CA ILE A 181 5.46 -34.99 -12.44
C ILE A 181 6.45 -33.99 -11.84
N TYR A 182 6.49 -32.77 -12.37
CA TYR A 182 7.18 -31.64 -11.73
C TYR A 182 6.21 -30.90 -10.80
N MET A 183 6.59 -30.63 -9.55
CA MET A 183 5.70 -29.93 -8.61
C MET A 183 6.45 -29.00 -7.66
N THR A 184 5.75 -28.05 -7.04
CA THR A 184 6.36 -27.21 -6.00
C THR A 184 6.60 -28.01 -4.71
N THR A 185 7.69 -27.70 -3.99
CA THR A 185 8.09 -28.36 -2.72
C THR A 185 6.91 -28.56 -1.75
N GLY A 186 6.13 -27.51 -1.46
CA GLY A 186 4.94 -27.58 -0.60
C GLY A 186 3.82 -28.51 -1.08
N VAL A 187 3.67 -28.72 -2.39
CA VAL A 187 2.66 -29.65 -2.94
C VAL A 187 3.04 -31.09 -2.65
N LEU A 188 4.33 -31.45 -2.83
CA LEU A 188 4.81 -32.77 -2.44
C LEU A 188 4.74 -32.94 -0.92
N LEU A 189 5.20 -31.94 -0.16
CA LEU A 189 5.18 -31.96 1.30
C LEU A 189 3.76 -32.19 1.84
N GLN A 190 2.75 -31.47 1.35
CA GLN A 190 1.37 -31.64 1.78
C GLN A 190 0.85 -33.06 1.48
N LYS A 191 1.14 -33.60 0.28
CA LYS A 191 0.80 -35.00 -0.07
C LYS A 191 1.42 -36.00 0.92
N LEU A 192 2.72 -35.88 1.18
CA LEU A 192 3.46 -36.82 2.03
C LEU A 192 3.04 -36.75 3.51
N VAL A 193 2.72 -35.55 4.02
CA VAL A 193 2.18 -35.36 5.38
C VAL A 193 0.79 -35.99 5.53
N THR A 194 -0.09 -35.85 4.52
CA THR A 194 -1.41 -36.50 4.52
C THR A 194 -1.33 -38.02 4.34
N ALA A 195 -0.47 -38.52 3.45
CA ALA A 195 -0.35 -39.94 3.15
C ALA A 195 0.47 -40.73 4.19
N LYS A 196 1.39 -40.07 4.92
CA LYS A 196 2.34 -40.66 5.88
C LYS A 196 3.23 -41.77 5.32
N CYS A 197 3.40 -41.83 4.00
CA CYS A 197 4.29 -42.75 3.28
C CYS A 197 4.81 -42.09 2.00
N LEU A 198 5.89 -42.63 1.44
CA LEU A 198 6.46 -42.15 0.16
C LEU A 198 5.97 -42.98 -1.05
N THR A 199 5.21 -44.05 -0.82
CA THR A 199 4.96 -45.13 -1.78
C THR A 199 4.06 -44.77 -2.97
N GLU A 200 3.56 -43.53 -3.07
CA GLU A 200 2.99 -43.00 -4.31
C GLU A 200 4.05 -42.91 -5.43
N TYR A 201 5.33 -42.76 -5.08
CA TYR A 201 6.45 -42.57 -6.02
C TYR A 201 7.52 -43.65 -5.84
N SER A 202 8.15 -44.09 -6.94
CA SER A 202 9.35 -44.92 -6.88
C SER A 202 10.63 -44.09 -6.75
N HIS A 203 10.64 -42.90 -7.35
CA HIS A 203 11.77 -41.96 -7.30
C HIS A 203 11.28 -40.55 -6.94
N ILE A 204 11.93 -39.94 -5.94
CA ILE A 204 11.69 -38.57 -5.48
C ILE A 204 12.97 -37.76 -5.73
N PHE A 205 12.92 -36.88 -6.72
CA PHE A 205 13.97 -35.90 -6.98
C PHE A 205 13.66 -34.61 -6.22
N VAL A 206 14.61 -34.15 -5.42
CA VAL A 206 14.54 -32.87 -4.70
C VAL A 206 15.61 -31.95 -5.30
N ASP A 207 15.19 -30.94 -6.05
CA ASP A 207 16.10 -30.06 -6.78
C ASP A 207 16.30 -28.69 -6.10
N GLU A 208 17.36 -27.99 -6.47
CA GLU A 208 17.77 -26.69 -5.93
C GLU A 208 17.82 -26.66 -4.38
N VAL A 209 18.24 -27.77 -3.74
CA VAL A 209 18.29 -27.90 -2.26
C VAL A 209 19.23 -26.92 -1.54
N HIS A 210 19.93 -26.07 -2.29
CA HIS A 210 20.70 -24.95 -1.75
C HIS A 210 19.82 -23.73 -1.40
N GLU A 211 18.56 -23.64 -1.83
CA GLU A 211 17.67 -22.51 -1.45
C GLU A 211 17.28 -22.54 0.05
N ARG A 212 17.39 -23.69 0.73
CA ARG A 212 17.23 -23.87 2.20
C ARG A 212 15.98 -23.21 2.81
N THR A 213 14.87 -23.22 2.06
CA THR A 213 13.56 -22.74 2.53
C THR A 213 12.96 -23.66 3.60
N GLU A 214 12.02 -23.14 4.39
CA GLU A 214 11.38 -23.86 5.50
C GLU A 214 10.71 -25.15 5.03
N GLU A 215 9.94 -25.09 3.93
CA GLU A 215 9.31 -26.26 3.33
C GLU A 215 10.33 -27.27 2.77
N MET A 216 11.51 -26.81 2.31
CA MET A 216 12.54 -27.69 1.76
C MET A 216 13.23 -28.48 2.88
N ASP A 217 13.70 -27.80 3.92
CA ASP A 217 14.35 -28.45 5.06
C ASP A 217 13.39 -29.39 5.81
N PHE A 218 12.10 -29.01 5.93
CA PHE A 218 11.09 -29.90 6.50
C PHE A 218 10.73 -31.08 5.58
N LEU A 219 10.67 -30.89 4.26
CA LEU A 219 10.52 -32.00 3.31
C LEU A 219 11.69 -33.01 3.44
N LEU A 220 12.93 -32.54 3.57
CA LEU A 220 14.10 -33.40 3.76
C LEU A 220 14.02 -34.20 5.08
N LEU A 221 13.49 -33.60 6.15
CA LEU A 221 13.19 -34.30 7.41
C LEU A 221 12.11 -35.38 7.22
N VAL A 222 10.98 -35.05 6.59
CA VAL A 222 9.88 -36.00 6.31
C VAL A 222 10.37 -37.17 5.45
N LEU A 223 11.09 -36.88 4.36
CA LEU A 223 11.70 -37.89 3.48
C LEU A 223 12.64 -38.82 4.26
N ARG A 224 13.56 -38.26 5.06
CA ARG A 224 14.49 -39.05 5.89
C ARG A 224 13.75 -39.96 6.88
N LYS A 225 12.71 -39.46 7.55
CA LYS A 225 11.94 -40.21 8.56
C LYS A 225 11.08 -41.31 7.95
N LEU A 226 10.42 -41.05 6.83
CA LEU A 226 9.57 -42.04 6.14
C LEU A 226 10.38 -43.11 5.40
N LEU A 227 11.54 -42.76 4.82
CA LEU A 227 12.46 -43.73 4.21
C LEU A 227 12.89 -44.81 5.21
N HIS A 228 13.32 -44.42 6.42
CA HIS A 228 13.82 -45.37 7.42
C HIS A 228 12.71 -46.22 8.05
N SER A 229 11.51 -45.67 8.22
CA SER A 229 10.38 -46.33 8.88
C SER A 229 9.60 -47.27 7.94
N ASN A 230 8.91 -46.73 6.93
CA ASN A 230 7.91 -47.49 6.14
C ASN A 230 8.17 -47.52 4.63
N SER A 231 9.06 -46.69 4.09
CA SER A 231 9.20 -46.47 2.63
C SER A 231 10.58 -46.83 2.07
N ARG A 232 11.24 -47.87 2.63
CA ARG A 232 12.66 -48.22 2.40
C ARG A 232 13.10 -48.46 0.95
N TYR A 233 12.16 -48.75 0.05
CA TYR A 233 12.44 -49.03 -1.37
C TYR A 233 12.41 -47.79 -2.27
N VAL A 234 11.91 -46.65 -1.77
CA VAL A 234 11.82 -45.41 -2.55
C VAL A 234 13.20 -44.76 -2.69
N LYS A 235 13.54 -44.34 -3.91
CA LYS A 235 14.81 -43.67 -4.22
C LYS A 235 14.69 -42.17 -4.01
N ILE A 236 15.63 -41.58 -3.29
CA ILE A 236 15.72 -40.11 -3.11
C ILE A 236 16.96 -39.57 -3.82
N ILE A 237 16.78 -38.58 -4.68
CA ILE A 237 17.86 -37.95 -5.43
C ILE A 237 17.86 -36.45 -5.11
N LEU A 238 18.92 -35.96 -4.46
CA LEU A 238 19.09 -34.55 -4.14
C LEU A 238 19.94 -33.88 -5.22
N MET A 239 19.48 -32.77 -5.80
CA MET A 239 20.15 -32.08 -6.91
C MET A 239 20.42 -30.61 -6.56
N SER A 240 21.59 -30.10 -6.96
CA SER A 240 21.96 -28.69 -6.75
C SER A 240 23.18 -28.25 -7.56
N ALA A 241 23.33 -26.95 -7.79
CA ALA A 241 24.54 -26.35 -8.38
C ALA A 241 25.66 -26.03 -7.36
N THR A 242 25.31 -25.57 -6.15
CA THR A 242 26.24 -24.90 -5.21
C THR A 242 26.21 -25.48 -3.79
N ILE A 243 25.73 -26.71 -3.64
CA ILE A 243 25.56 -27.40 -2.35
C ILE A 243 26.89 -27.70 -1.63
N ASN A 244 26.91 -27.48 -0.30
CA ASN A 244 27.85 -28.15 0.59
C ASN A 244 27.46 -29.64 0.69
N CYS A 245 27.94 -30.43 -0.27
CA CYS A 245 27.57 -31.85 -0.44
C CYS A 245 27.71 -32.65 0.86
N ARG A 246 28.74 -32.33 1.65
CA ARG A 246 29.10 -33.06 2.87
C ARG A 246 27.99 -33.01 3.93
N GLN A 247 27.40 -31.84 4.19
CA GLN A 247 26.34 -31.70 5.19
C GLN A 247 25.13 -32.61 4.87
N PHE A 248 24.74 -32.65 3.60
CA PHE A 248 23.61 -33.48 3.14
C PHE A 248 23.97 -34.98 3.09
N ALA A 249 25.21 -35.31 2.73
CA ALA A 249 25.71 -36.67 2.68
C ALA A 249 25.79 -37.30 4.08
N GLU A 250 26.27 -36.55 5.07
CA GLU A 250 26.28 -36.95 6.48
C GLU A 250 24.84 -37.04 7.04
N TYR A 251 23.95 -36.09 6.70
CA TYR A 251 22.55 -36.10 7.14
C TYR A 251 21.75 -37.31 6.62
N PHE A 252 21.88 -37.65 5.33
CA PHE A 252 21.25 -38.84 4.73
C PHE A 252 22.10 -40.11 4.85
N GLY A 253 23.14 -40.10 5.69
CA GLY A 253 23.99 -41.27 5.92
C GLY A 253 23.19 -42.48 6.44
N THR A 254 23.62 -43.68 6.05
CA THR A 254 22.97 -44.95 6.40
C THR A 254 23.81 -45.75 7.39
N PRO A 255 23.19 -46.41 8.40
CA PRO A 255 23.91 -47.23 9.36
C PRO A 255 24.28 -48.59 8.75
N ILE A 256 25.57 -48.81 8.51
CA ILE A 256 26.14 -50.05 7.95
C ILE A 256 27.21 -50.57 8.92
N GLN A 257 27.04 -51.80 9.41
CA GLN A 257 27.97 -52.45 10.36
C GLN A 257 28.33 -51.59 11.59
N GLY A 258 27.36 -50.81 12.10
CA GLY A 258 27.56 -49.93 13.26
C GLY A 258 28.26 -48.60 12.97
N LYS A 259 28.61 -48.31 11.71
CA LYS A 259 29.12 -47.01 11.26
C LYS A 259 28.07 -46.29 10.41
N MET A 260 28.04 -44.96 10.49
CA MET A 260 27.22 -44.14 9.60
C MET A 260 28.01 -43.86 8.31
N ASN A 261 27.64 -44.51 7.22
CA ASN A 261 28.24 -44.25 5.91
C ASN A 261 27.46 -43.11 5.23
N PRO A 262 28.12 -42.02 4.79
CA PRO A 262 27.44 -40.90 4.14
C PRO A 262 26.82 -41.30 2.80
N ALA A 263 25.74 -40.63 2.40
CA ALA A 263 25.11 -40.84 1.10
C ALA A 263 26.06 -40.47 -0.05
N TYR A 264 25.96 -41.18 -1.18
CA TYR A 264 26.89 -41.00 -2.29
C TYR A 264 26.73 -39.62 -2.95
N VAL A 265 27.86 -38.96 -3.22
CA VAL A 265 27.92 -37.66 -3.92
C VAL A 265 28.51 -37.87 -5.31
N PHE A 266 27.73 -37.60 -6.35
CA PHE A 266 28.17 -37.57 -7.74
C PHE A 266 28.35 -36.11 -8.20
N GLU A 267 29.44 -35.82 -8.92
CA GLU A 267 29.71 -34.49 -9.48
C GLU A 267 29.72 -34.57 -11.02
N VAL A 268 28.80 -33.85 -11.67
CA VAL A 268 28.62 -33.89 -13.13
C VAL A 268 29.69 -33.04 -13.81
N GLU A 269 30.60 -33.70 -14.54
CA GLU A 269 31.66 -33.04 -15.31
C GLU A 269 31.10 -32.18 -16.45
N GLY A 270 31.43 -30.89 -16.43
CA GLY A 270 31.14 -29.95 -17.51
C GLY A 270 31.06 -28.53 -17.00
N ALA A 271 32.08 -27.73 -17.28
CA ALA A 271 32.07 -26.32 -16.96
C ALA A 271 31.08 -25.56 -17.86
N PRO A 272 30.39 -24.52 -17.35
CA PRO A 272 29.83 -23.48 -18.20
C PRO A 272 30.95 -22.75 -18.97
N TYR A 273 30.59 -21.94 -19.96
CA TYR A 273 31.56 -21.07 -20.63
C TYR A 273 32.26 -20.16 -19.61
N ALA A 274 33.52 -19.80 -19.88
CA ALA A 274 34.31 -18.97 -18.99
C ALA A 274 33.60 -17.64 -18.68
N ILE A 275 33.65 -17.22 -17.42
CA ILE A 275 33.06 -15.97 -16.93
C ILE A 275 34.16 -15.17 -16.26
N GLU A 276 34.40 -13.95 -16.74
CA GLU A 276 35.33 -13.01 -16.10
C GLU A 276 34.61 -12.22 -15.01
N GLU A 277 35.27 -12.06 -13.86
CA GLU A 277 34.74 -11.38 -12.66
C GLU A 277 35.49 -10.08 -12.42
N PHE A 278 34.76 -8.97 -12.38
CA PHE A 278 35.27 -7.64 -12.05
C PHE A 278 34.61 -7.13 -10.76
N TYR A 279 35.39 -6.43 -9.95
CA TYR A 279 34.97 -5.84 -8.68
C TYR A 279 35.07 -4.31 -8.78
N LEU A 280 34.55 -3.58 -7.78
CA LEU A 280 34.57 -2.12 -7.77
C LEU A 280 36.00 -1.56 -7.95
N ASP A 281 37.00 -2.22 -7.37
CA ASP A 281 38.43 -1.85 -7.49
C ASP A 281 38.95 -1.91 -8.93
N ASP A 282 38.45 -2.86 -9.73
CA ASP A 282 38.85 -3.03 -11.14
C ASP A 282 38.25 -1.93 -12.03
N LEU A 283 37.12 -1.36 -11.62
CA LEU A 283 36.37 -0.37 -12.38
C LEU A 283 36.93 1.06 -12.24
N HIS A 284 37.68 1.37 -11.19
CA HIS A 284 38.31 2.70 -11.02
C HIS A 284 39.28 3.08 -12.15
N SER A 285 39.82 2.09 -12.88
CA SER A 285 40.68 2.32 -14.05
C SER A 285 39.91 2.65 -15.33
N LEU A 286 38.62 2.30 -15.39
CA LEU A 286 37.72 2.55 -16.52
C LEU A 286 36.83 3.78 -16.29
N PHE A 287 36.40 4.01 -15.05
CA PHE A 287 35.50 5.10 -14.68
C PHE A 287 36.01 5.82 -13.41
N PRO A 288 36.39 7.12 -13.48
CA PRO A 288 36.95 7.86 -12.35
C PRO A 288 35.87 8.37 -11.37
N TYR A 289 34.98 7.48 -10.91
CA TYR A 289 34.01 7.77 -9.85
C TYR A 289 34.61 7.56 -8.46
N ARG A 290 34.15 8.37 -7.49
CA ARG A 290 34.29 8.10 -6.06
C ARG A 290 32.99 7.47 -5.56
N VAL A 291 32.96 6.15 -5.51
CA VAL A 291 31.94 5.38 -4.77
C VAL A 291 32.52 5.13 -3.38
N GLU A 292 31.77 5.40 -2.32
CA GLU A 292 32.23 5.10 -0.95
C GLU A 292 32.22 3.58 -0.71
N SER A 293 33.10 3.09 0.17
CA SER A 293 33.16 1.67 0.51
C SER A 293 31.87 1.25 1.24
N PRO A 294 31.16 0.20 0.78
CA PRO A 294 29.92 -0.23 1.42
C PRO A 294 30.16 -0.65 2.87
N HIS A 295 29.22 -0.30 3.75
CA HIS A 295 29.24 -0.69 5.17
C HIS A 295 28.43 -1.97 5.39
N LEU A 296 28.83 -2.81 6.35
CA LEU A 296 28.12 -4.06 6.64
C LEU A 296 26.71 -3.79 7.18
N ASP A 297 26.60 -2.92 8.19
CA ASP A 297 25.36 -2.66 8.94
C ASP A 297 24.34 -1.75 8.23
N ASP A 298 24.74 -1.01 7.19
CA ASP A 298 23.85 -0.14 6.41
C ASP A 298 23.88 -0.50 4.90
N PRO A 299 23.25 -1.63 4.53
CA PRO A 299 23.17 -2.06 3.13
C PRO A 299 22.21 -1.17 2.33
N HIS A 300 22.75 -0.20 1.59
CA HIS A 300 21.99 0.66 0.67
C HIS A 300 22.62 0.70 -0.74
N ILE A 301 21.97 1.36 -1.70
CA ILE A 301 22.51 1.64 -3.04
C ILE A 301 22.62 3.15 -3.20
N SER A 302 23.85 3.66 -3.39
CA SER A 302 24.09 5.09 -3.58
C SER A 302 23.78 5.54 -5.02
N VAL A 303 23.63 6.85 -5.23
CA VAL A 303 23.36 7.43 -6.56
C VAL A 303 24.54 7.20 -7.50
N GLU A 304 25.76 7.19 -6.96
CA GLU A 304 27.02 6.92 -7.66
C GLU A 304 27.08 5.46 -8.13
N MET A 305 26.54 4.51 -7.36
CA MET A 305 26.44 3.10 -7.78
C MET A 305 25.46 2.91 -8.94
N TYR A 306 24.32 3.59 -8.92
CA TYR A 306 23.39 3.59 -10.07
C TYR A 306 24.05 4.19 -11.31
N ASN A 307 24.72 5.35 -11.17
CA ASN A 307 25.45 5.99 -12.27
C ASN A 307 26.53 5.07 -12.87
N LEU A 308 27.34 4.42 -12.03
CA LEU A 308 28.36 3.45 -12.48
C LEU A 308 27.73 2.27 -13.24
N ALA A 309 26.61 1.74 -12.77
CA ALA A 309 25.89 0.67 -13.46
C ALA A 309 25.33 1.13 -14.81
N ILE A 310 24.88 2.38 -14.95
CA ILE A 310 24.42 2.98 -16.21
C ILE A 310 25.61 3.14 -17.19
N SER A 311 26.75 3.65 -16.73
CA SER A 311 27.97 3.78 -17.55
C SER A 311 28.50 2.42 -18.04
N LEU A 312 28.44 1.37 -17.19
CA LEU A 312 28.73 0.00 -17.59
C LEU A 312 27.81 -0.47 -18.74
N ILE A 313 26.49 -0.31 -18.58
CA ILE A 313 25.51 -0.72 -19.60
C ILE A 313 25.76 -0.03 -20.95
N GLN A 314 26.14 1.25 -20.95
CA GLN A 314 26.43 2.02 -22.16
C GLN A 314 27.74 1.56 -22.83
N SER A 315 28.82 1.42 -22.05
CA SER A 315 30.14 1.00 -22.56
C SER A 315 30.21 -0.44 -23.08
N PHE A 316 29.24 -1.31 -22.77
CA PHE A 316 29.19 -2.66 -23.34
C PHE A 316 29.03 -2.67 -24.87
N ASP A 317 28.39 -1.65 -25.47
CA ASP A 317 28.30 -1.53 -26.94
C ASP A 317 29.67 -1.30 -27.57
N GLU A 318 30.49 -0.43 -26.97
CA GLU A 318 31.83 -0.10 -27.43
C GLU A 318 32.80 -1.27 -27.20
N MET A 319 32.73 -1.91 -26.02
CA MET A 319 33.53 -3.09 -25.67
C MET A 319 33.23 -4.35 -26.51
N GLU A 320 32.07 -4.46 -27.16
CA GLU A 320 31.81 -5.52 -28.15
C GLU A 320 32.35 -5.12 -29.53
N ALA A 321 32.17 -3.86 -29.95
CA ALA A 321 32.65 -3.36 -31.24
C ALA A 321 34.18 -3.44 -31.40
N GLU A 322 34.96 -3.12 -30.35
CA GLU A 322 36.43 -3.26 -30.41
C GLU A 322 36.89 -4.71 -30.59
N LYS A 323 36.21 -5.65 -29.91
CA LYS A 323 36.59 -7.07 -29.86
C LYS A 323 36.18 -7.86 -31.11
N GLU A 324 35.15 -7.41 -31.82
CA GLU A 324 34.62 -8.08 -33.02
C GLU A 324 35.09 -7.40 -34.33
N SER A 325 36.36 -6.97 -34.34
CA SER A 325 37.06 -6.37 -35.50
C SER A 325 37.14 -7.30 -36.72
N GLY A 326 36.05 -7.40 -37.48
CA GLY A 326 35.99 -8.14 -38.74
C GLY A 326 34.60 -8.61 -39.19
N MET A 327 33.58 -8.59 -38.32
CA MET A 327 32.23 -9.08 -38.66
C MET A 327 31.16 -8.22 -37.99
N THR A 328 30.19 -7.70 -38.75
CA THR A 328 29.03 -6.99 -38.18
C THR A 328 28.03 -7.99 -37.59
N SER A 329 28.22 -8.37 -36.33
CA SER A 329 27.23 -9.14 -35.57
C SER A 329 25.97 -8.29 -35.35
N SER A 330 24.80 -8.85 -35.67
CA SER A 330 23.50 -8.18 -35.46
C SER A 330 22.93 -8.43 -34.06
N GLU A 331 23.61 -9.24 -33.24
CA GLU A 331 23.12 -9.79 -31.98
C GLU A 331 24.00 -9.28 -30.82
N ARG A 332 23.51 -8.28 -30.09
CA ARG A 332 24.19 -7.73 -28.90
C ARG A 332 23.86 -8.57 -27.67
N GLY A 333 24.85 -8.82 -26.81
CA GLY A 333 24.64 -9.60 -25.59
C GLY A 333 23.73 -8.91 -24.56
N SER A 334 22.71 -9.60 -24.07
CA SER A 334 21.78 -9.03 -23.08
C SER A 334 22.42 -8.85 -21.70
N VAL A 335 21.96 -7.83 -20.98
CA VAL A 335 22.42 -7.48 -19.62
C VAL A 335 21.39 -7.89 -18.59
N LEU A 336 21.82 -8.53 -17.51
CA LEU A 336 21.01 -8.86 -16.34
C LEU A 336 21.54 -8.12 -15.11
N VAL A 337 20.74 -7.20 -14.57
CA VAL A 337 21.06 -6.40 -13.38
C VAL A 337 20.31 -6.95 -12.17
N PHE A 338 21.02 -7.29 -11.10
CA PHE A 338 20.43 -7.76 -9.85
C PHE A 338 20.23 -6.62 -8.85
N LEU A 339 18.96 -6.28 -8.60
CA LEU A 339 18.51 -5.24 -7.68
C LEU A 339 17.66 -5.85 -6.54
N PRO A 340 17.63 -5.25 -5.34
CA PRO A 340 17.03 -5.90 -4.17
C PRO A 340 15.49 -5.84 -4.11
N GLY A 341 14.84 -4.92 -4.82
CA GLY A 341 13.39 -4.71 -4.75
C GLY A 341 12.82 -3.88 -5.90
N LEU A 342 11.50 -3.63 -5.86
CA LEU A 342 10.78 -2.92 -6.91
C LEU A 342 11.10 -1.43 -6.97
N HIS A 343 11.35 -0.78 -5.83
CA HIS A 343 11.71 0.64 -5.77
C HIS A 343 13.03 0.90 -6.49
N GLU A 344 14.02 0.05 -6.23
CA GLU A 344 15.36 0.09 -6.81
C GLU A 344 15.32 -0.21 -8.32
N ILE A 345 14.44 -1.14 -8.75
CA ILE A 345 14.13 -1.38 -10.17
C ILE A 345 13.53 -0.13 -10.82
N SER A 346 12.57 0.55 -10.17
CA SER A 346 11.96 1.78 -10.71
C SER A 346 12.95 2.92 -10.87
N CYS A 347 13.78 3.21 -9.86
CA CYS A 347 14.80 4.26 -9.95
C CYS A 347 15.83 4.00 -11.06
N MET A 348 16.26 2.74 -11.23
CA MET A 348 17.12 2.36 -12.34
C MET A 348 16.41 2.47 -13.70
N GLN A 349 15.13 2.08 -13.79
CA GLN A 349 14.33 2.16 -15.02
C GLN A 349 14.08 3.61 -15.47
N GLU A 350 13.75 4.51 -14.55
CA GLU A 350 13.63 5.96 -14.83
C GLU A 350 14.93 6.54 -15.39
N SER A 351 16.07 6.11 -14.83
CA SER A 351 17.41 6.54 -15.24
C SER A 351 17.84 5.94 -16.60
N LEU A 352 17.23 4.82 -17.02
CA LEU A 352 17.52 4.09 -18.26
C LEU A 352 16.51 4.33 -19.39
N ALA A 353 15.67 5.38 -19.32
CA ALA A 353 14.53 5.65 -20.22
C ALA A 353 14.81 5.80 -21.74
N LYS A 354 16.04 5.54 -22.20
CA LYS A 354 16.44 5.47 -23.62
C LYS A 354 16.79 4.06 -24.12
N LEU A 355 16.77 3.04 -23.26
CA LEU A 355 17.11 1.65 -23.59
C LEU A 355 15.91 0.70 -23.50
N GLN A 356 16.04 -0.50 -24.07
CA GLN A 356 15.01 -1.54 -24.00
C GLN A 356 15.08 -2.28 -22.65
N VAL A 357 14.41 -1.70 -21.65
CA VAL A 357 14.41 -2.17 -20.25
C VAL A 357 13.21 -3.09 -19.97
N TYR A 358 13.49 -4.25 -19.36
CA TYR A 358 12.49 -5.22 -18.91
C TYR A 358 12.57 -5.41 -17.38
N PRO A 359 11.57 -4.95 -16.60
CA PRO A 359 11.51 -5.20 -15.16
C PRO A 359 11.06 -6.64 -14.87
N LEU A 360 11.82 -7.35 -14.03
CA LEU A 360 11.56 -8.73 -13.63
C LEU A 360 11.44 -8.82 -12.09
N HIS A 361 10.25 -8.53 -11.58
CA HIS A 361 9.91 -8.61 -10.16
C HIS A 361 8.64 -9.46 -9.95
N SER A 362 8.48 -10.01 -8.74
CA SER A 362 7.37 -10.92 -8.40
C SER A 362 5.95 -10.32 -8.53
N THR A 363 5.81 -8.99 -8.62
CA THR A 363 4.52 -8.30 -8.82
C THR A 363 4.18 -8.03 -10.29
N VAL A 364 5.18 -8.07 -11.18
CA VAL A 364 5.02 -7.90 -12.63
C VAL A 364 4.15 -9.03 -13.19
N THR A 365 3.33 -8.76 -14.21
CA THR A 365 2.41 -9.75 -14.78
C THR A 365 3.15 -10.88 -15.51
N LEU A 366 2.48 -12.00 -15.76
CA LEU A 366 3.12 -13.14 -16.43
C LEU A 366 3.43 -12.83 -17.91
N GLU A 367 2.61 -12.01 -18.58
CA GLU A 367 2.87 -11.51 -19.94
C GLU A 367 4.15 -10.66 -20.00
N GLU A 368 4.29 -9.68 -19.10
CA GLU A 368 5.50 -8.85 -18.99
C GLU A 368 6.74 -9.69 -18.64
N GLN A 369 6.62 -10.65 -17.71
CA GLN A 369 7.68 -11.61 -17.40
C GLN A 369 8.04 -12.49 -18.59
N ASN A 370 7.06 -12.90 -19.41
CA ASN A 370 7.30 -13.66 -20.64
C ASN A 370 8.05 -12.83 -21.70
N GLY A 371 7.86 -11.51 -21.71
CA GLY A 371 8.62 -10.56 -22.54
C GLY A 371 10.14 -10.69 -22.38
N VAL A 372 10.62 -11.11 -21.20
CA VAL A 372 12.05 -11.33 -20.91
C VAL A 372 12.64 -12.50 -21.72
N PHE A 373 11.82 -13.44 -22.21
CA PHE A 373 12.27 -14.54 -23.08
C PHE A 373 12.24 -14.19 -24.57
N LEU A 374 11.72 -13.02 -24.97
CA LEU A 374 11.75 -12.58 -26.36
C LEU A 374 13.17 -12.15 -26.77
N PHE A 375 13.48 -12.29 -28.05
CA PHE A 375 14.73 -11.78 -28.63
C PHE A 375 14.73 -10.23 -28.63
N PRO A 376 15.90 -9.58 -28.48
CA PRO A 376 16.01 -8.13 -28.61
C PRO A 376 15.60 -7.65 -30.02
N VAL A 377 15.17 -6.39 -30.12
CA VAL A 377 14.99 -5.75 -31.43
C VAL A 377 16.37 -5.55 -32.07
N PRO A 378 16.59 -5.90 -33.35
CA PRO A 378 17.89 -5.73 -34.00
C PRO A 378 18.47 -4.32 -33.84
N GLY A 379 19.73 -4.24 -33.43
CA GLY A 379 20.43 -2.98 -33.12
C GLY A 379 20.25 -2.45 -31.69
N TYR A 380 19.30 -2.95 -30.90
CA TYR A 380 19.10 -2.57 -29.50
C TYR A 380 19.68 -3.59 -28.52
N ARG A 381 20.22 -3.12 -27.40
CA ARG A 381 20.61 -3.97 -26.26
C ARG A 381 19.45 -4.12 -25.28
N LYS A 382 19.11 -5.37 -24.97
CA LYS A 382 18.08 -5.77 -23.99
C LYS A 382 18.68 -5.75 -22.58
N VAL A 383 18.05 -5.00 -21.68
CA VAL A 383 18.46 -4.83 -20.28
C VAL A 383 17.36 -5.35 -19.36
N ILE A 384 17.71 -6.28 -18.47
CA ILE A 384 16.78 -6.97 -17.58
C ILE A 384 17.07 -6.51 -16.14
N LEU A 385 16.11 -5.84 -15.50
CA LEU A 385 16.24 -5.37 -14.12
C LEU A 385 15.49 -6.34 -13.19
N SER A 386 16.23 -7.21 -12.50
CA SER A 386 15.68 -8.37 -11.80
C SER A 386 15.97 -8.37 -10.30
N THR A 387 15.05 -8.93 -9.51
CA THR A 387 15.39 -9.41 -8.16
C THR A 387 15.97 -10.83 -8.20
N ASN A 388 16.06 -11.51 -7.06
CA ASN A 388 16.51 -12.91 -6.93
C ASN A 388 15.61 -13.95 -7.66
N ILE A 389 14.63 -13.52 -8.46
CA ILE A 389 13.82 -14.37 -9.35
C ILE A 389 14.63 -14.94 -10.54
N ALA A 390 15.57 -14.16 -11.10
CA ALA A 390 16.49 -14.65 -12.14
C ALA A 390 17.66 -15.49 -11.58
N GLU A 391 17.89 -15.49 -10.27
CA GLU A 391 19.07 -16.10 -9.65
C GLU A 391 19.10 -17.63 -9.79
N SER A 392 17.93 -18.28 -9.68
CA SER A 392 17.79 -19.74 -9.68
C SER A 392 16.79 -20.18 -10.76
N SER A 393 15.49 -19.91 -10.59
CA SER A 393 14.41 -20.56 -11.35
C SER A 393 14.02 -19.97 -12.72
N VAL A 394 14.58 -18.83 -13.14
CA VAL A 394 14.32 -18.26 -14.49
C VAL A 394 15.58 -18.34 -15.36
N THR A 395 15.46 -18.92 -16.54
CA THR A 395 16.60 -19.21 -17.45
C THR A 395 16.48 -18.42 -18.75
N VAL A 396 16.91 -17.16 -18.72
CA VAL A 396 17.08 -16.34 -19.93
C VAL A 396 18.31 -16.84 -20.70
N PRO A 397 18.22 -17.14 -22.00
CA PRO A 397 19.32 -17.76 -22.76
C PRO A 397 20.38 -16.75 -23.23
N ASP A 398 19.99 -15.52 -23.53
CA ASP A 398 20.78 -14.50 -24.24
C ASP A 398 21.63 -13.59 -23.33
N VAL A 399 21.73 -13.89 -22.03
CA VAL A 399 22.50 -13.10 -21.05
C VAL A 399 24.00 -13.33 -21.21
N LYS A 400 24.74 -12.27 -21.56
CA LYS A 400 26.21 -12.24 -21.68
C LYS A 400 26.86 -11.40 -20.57
N TYR A 401 26.12 -10.43 -20.02
CA TYR A 401 26.58 -9.50 -18.98
C TYR A 401 25.71 -9.59 -17.73
N VAL A 402 26.33 -9.70 -16.55
CA VAL A 402 25.67 -9.61 -15.25
C VAL A 402 26.24 -8.42 -14.47
N ILE A 403 25.37 -7.58 -13.94
CA ILE A 403 25.72 -6.53 -12.94
C ILE A 403 25.05 -6.92 -11.63
N ASP A 404 25.84 -7.07 -10.57
CA ASP A 404 25.39 -7.58 -9.27
C ASP A 404 25.74 -6.58 -8.16
N PHE A 405 24.71 -5.93 -7.61
CA PHE A 405 24.83 -5.06 -6.44
C PHE A 405 25.12 -5.86 -5.15
N CYS A 406 25.16 -7.20 -5.21
CA CYS A 406 25.40 -8.11 -4.08
C CYS A 406 24.38 -8.00 -2.93
N LEU A 407 23.25 -7.32 -3.15
CA LEU A 407 22.16 -7.14 -2.18
C LEU A 407 20.99 -8.10 -2.44
N ALA A 408 20.20 -8.34 -1.41
CA ALA A 408 18.92 -9.05 -1.44
C ALA A 408 18.00 -8.54 -0.31
N ARG A 409 16.68 -8.71 -0.48
CA ARG A 409 15.71 -8.55 0.60
C ARG A 409 15.35 -9.91 1.17
N HIS A 410 15.46 -10.06 2.49
CA HIS A 410 15.15 -11.29 3.21
C HIS A 410 14.12 -11.06 4.31
N LEU A 411 13.25 -12.05 4.52
CA LEU A 411 12.23 -12.02 5.56
C LEU A 411 12.87 -12.41 6.88
N VAL A 412 12.82 -11.52 7.86
CA VAL A 412 13.39 -11.72 9.20
C VAL A 412 12.29 -11.56 10.23
N CYS A 413 12.02 -12.63 10.98
CA CYS A 413 11.16 -12.59 12.16
C CYS A 413 11.89 -11.88 13.32
N ASP A 414 11.21 -10.95 13.98
CA ASP A 414 11.65 -10.36 15.23
C ASP A 414 11.56 -11.39 16.37
N GLN A 415 12.65 -11.65 17.10
CA GLN A 415 12.67 -12.73 18.10
C GLN A 415 11.92 -12.41 19.40
N ASP A 416 11.48 -11.18 19.60
CA ASP A 416 10.69 -10.77 20.77
C ASP A 416 9.20 -10.61 20.46
N THR A 417 8.86 -9.97 19.34
CA THR A 417 7.46 -9.71 18.93
C THR A 417 6.91 -10.69 17.92
N ASN A 418 7.72 -11.62 17.38
CA ASN A 418 7.35 -12.60 16.35
C ASN A 418 6.85 -11.99 15.01
N TYR A 419 6.78 -10.66 14.90
CA TYR A 419 6.40 -9.96 13.69
C TYR A 419 7.47 -10.09 12.60
N GLN A 420 7.02 -10.15 11.36
CA GLN A 420 7.90 -10.26 10.19
C GLN A 420 8.34 -8.88 9.70
N SER A 421 9.58 -8.80 9.23
CA SER A 421 10.20 -7.59 8.65
C SER A 421 10.98 -7.97 7.39
N LEU A 422 10.75 -7.27 6.27
CA LEU A 422 11.47 -7.51 5.02
C LEU A 422 12.74 -6.64 4.96
N ARG A 423 13.83 -7.15 5.51
CA ARG A 423 15.09 -6.40 5.67
C ARG A 423 15.92 -6.43 4.39
N LEU A 424 16.61 -5.33 4.10
CA LEU A 424 17.64 -5.26 3.07
C LEU A 424 18.97 -5.74 3.67
N THR A 425 19.70 -6.57 2.93
CA THR A 425 20.84 -7.37 3.44
C THR A 425 21.79 -7.72 2.31
N TRP A 426 23.06 -7.99 2.65
CA TRP A 426 24.04 -8.57 1.74
C TRP A 426 23.67 -10.03 1.40
N ALA A 427 23.66 -10.35 0.10
CA ALA A 427 23.42 -11.69 -0.40
C ALA A 427 24.69 -12.55 -0.26
N SER A 428 24.54 -13.84 0.05
CA SER A 428 25.71 -14.70 0.29
C SER A 428 26.57 -14.91 -0.96
N LYS A 429 27.86 -15.26 -0.78
CA LYS A 429 28.76 -15.63 -1.88
C LYS A 429 28.14 -16.74 -2.74
N THR A 430 27.41 -17.67 -2.13
CA THR A 430 26.65 -18.72 -2.82
C THR A 430 25.57 -18.16 -3.76
N ASN A 431 24.83 -17.12 -3.35
CA ASN A 431 23.84 -16.43 -4.20
C ASN A 431 24.53 -15.67 -5.35
N CYS A 432 25.51 -14.82 -5.04
CA CYS A 432 26.23 -14.02 -6.03
C CYS A 432 27.05 -14.88 -7.02
N ASN A 433 27.35 -16.14 -6.69
CA ASN A 433 27.92 -17.11 -7.61
C ASN A 433 26.87 -17.77 -8.54
N GLN A 434 25.61 -17.89 -8.12
CA GLN A 434 24.50 -18.26 -9.02
C GLN A 434 24.11 -17.13 -9.98
N ARG A 435 24.09 -15.89 -9.47
CA ARG A 435 23.88 -14.65 -10.27
C ARG A 435 24.91 -14.57 -11.40
N ARG A 436 26.20 -14.65 -11.06
CA ARG A 436 27.32 -14.79 -12.01
C ARG A 436 27.09 -15.91 -13.03
N GLY A 437 26.66 -17.09 -12.57
CA GLY A 437 26.37 -18.27 -13.40
C GLY A 437 25.24 -18.11 -14.45
N ARG A 438 24.58 -16.95 -14.50
CA ARG A 438 23.63 -16.60 -15.58
C ARG A 438 24.35 -16.17 -16.87
N ALA A 439 25.56 -15.59 -16.80
CA ALA A 439 26.29 -15.05 -17.96
C ALA A 439 27.02 -16.10 -18.83
N GLY A 440 27.49 -17.21 -18.24
CA GLY A 440 28.35 -18.20 -18.93
C GLY A 440 27.60 -19.33 -19.63
N ARG A 441 26.38 -19.08 -20.15
CA ARG A 441 25.46 -20.17 -20.56
C ARG A 441 25.52 -20.53 -22.04
N VAL A 442 25.66 -19.54 -22.91
CA VAL A 442 25.69 -19.72 -24.37
C VAL A 442 27.00 -19.23 -24.99
N SER A 443 27.76 -18.40 -24.27
CA SER A 443 29.02 -17.80 -24.73
C SER A 443 29.88 -17.40 -23.52
N LYS A 444 31.10 -16.91 -23.77
CA LYS A 444 31.95 -16.30 -22.74
C LYS A 444 31.22 -15.10 -22.11
N GLY A 445 31.05 -15.13 -20.80
CA GLY A 445 30.27 -14.15 -20.05
C GLY A 445 31.11 -13.20 -19.20
N TYR A 446 30.47 -12.15 -18.69
CA TYR A 446 31.07 -11.14 -17.82
C TYR A 446 30.19 -10.86 -16.60
N CYS A 447 30.81 -10.69 -15.43
CA CYS A 447 30.13 -10.42 -14.17
C CYS A 447 30.81 -9.27 -13.41
N TYR A 448 30.05 -8.20 -13.16
CA TYR A 448 30.49 -6.99 -12.48
C TYR A 448 29.85 -6.94 -11.09
N ARG A 449 30.64 -7.09 -10.03
CA ARG A 449 30.20 -6.99 -8.64
C ARG A 449 30.50 -5.59 -8.12
N LEU A 450 29.47 -4.86 -7.68
CA LEU A 450 29.59 -3.48 -7.21
C LEU A 450 29.99 -3.41 -5.73
N VAL A 451 31.02 -4.18 -5.37
CA VAL A 451 31.68 -4.23 -4.05
C VAL A 451 33.19 -4.38 -4.25
N THR A 452 34.00 -3.99 -3.26
CA THR A 452 35.46 -4.19 -3.31
C THR A 452 35.84 -5.65 -3.09
N LYS A 453 37.04 -6.05 -3.51
CA LYS A 453 37.62 -7.39 -3.30
C LYS A 453 37.88 -7.68 -1.82
N GLU A 454 38.14 -6.65 -1.02
CA GLU A 454 38.31 -6.77 0.43
C GLU A 454 36.96 -7.05 1.10
N PHE A 455 35.94 -6.24 0.83
CA PHE A 455 34.57 -6.44 1.33
C PHE A 455 34.01 -7.80 0.90
N TRP A 456 34.21 -8.18 -0.36
CA TRP A 456 33.83 -9.51 -0.87
C TRP A 456 34.52 -10.67 -0.15
N ARG A 457 35.77 -10.53 0.30
CA ARG A 457 36.48 -11.60 1.02
C ARG A 457 36.01 -11.72 2.46
N ASN A 458 35.99 -10.59 3.17
CA ASN A 458 35.88 -10.54 4.62
C ASN A 458 34.43 -10.46 5.11
N GLU A 459 33.60 -9.63 4.47
CA GLU A 459 32.29 -9.22 4.99
C GLU A 459 31.11 -10.00 4.39
N ILE A 460 31.17 -10.37 3.10
CA ILE A 460 30.09 -11.12 2.44
C ILE A 460 30.04 -12.57 2.99
N PRO A 461 28.92 -13.05 3.57
CA PRO A 461 28.83 -14.40 4.13
C PRO A 461 28.86 -15.48 3.04
N ASP A 462 29.49 -16.63 3.29
CA ASP A 462 29.62 -17.69 2.28
C ASP A 462 28.28 -18.33 1.87
N TYR A 463 27.39 -18.52 2.84
CA TYR A 463 26.10 -19.21 2.72
C TYR A 463 24.97 -18.41 3.37
N MET A 464 23.74 -18.65 2.93
CA MET A 464 22.55 -18.15 3.62
C MET A 464 22.28 -18.94 4.91
N ILE A 465 21.75 -18.24 5.92
CA ILE A 465 21.12 -18.86 7.08
C ILE A 465 19.81 -19.53 6.60
N PRO A 466 19.56 -20.82 6.89
CA PRO A 466 18.32 -21.50 6.51
C PRO A 466 17.07 -20.83 7.07
N GLU A 467 16.01 -20.75 6.28
CA GLU A 467 14.76 -20.06 6.63
C GLU A 467 14.08 -20.67 7.87
N MET A 468 14.22 -21.99 8.06
CA MET A 468 13.75 -22.73 9.24
C MET A 468 14.40 -22.27 10.58
N LEU A 469 15.45 -21.44 10.54
CA LEU A 469 16.03 -20.79 11.73
C LEU A 469 15.49 -19.36 11.97
N LEU A 470 14.84 -18.75 10.97
CA LEU A 470 14.48 -17.33 10.92
C LEU A 470 12.98 -17.06 10.78
N ALA A 471 12.17 -18.06 10.43
CA ALA A 471 10.73 -17.95 10.24
C ALA A 471 9.90 -18.38 11.49
N PRO A 472 8.66 -17.89 11.64
CA PRO A 472 7.69 -18.44 12.59
C PRO A 472 7.24 -19.83 12.15
N LEU A 473 7.41 -20.84 13.01
CA LEU A 473 7.26 -22.25 12.63
C LEU A 473 5.81 -22.76 12.60
N SER A 474 4.81 -21.88 12.73
CA SER A 474 3.41 -22.23 13.03
C SER A 474 2.80 -23.20 12.01
N THR A 475 3.02 -22.97 10.71
CA THR A 475 2.50 -23.83 9.65
C THR A 475 3.21 -25.19 9.60
N ILE A 476 4.52 -25.23 9.85
CA ILE A 476 5.28 -26.50 9.97
C ILE A 476 4.88 -27.26 11.24
N MET A 477 4.64 -26.58 12.36
CA MET A 477 4.21 -27.20 13.61
C MET A 477 2.85 -27.90 13.45
N LEU A 478 1.92 -27.32 12.69
CA LEU A 478 0.68 -28.01 12.31
C LEU A 478 0.92 -29.21 11.38
N LYS A 479 1.83 -29.11 10.40
CA LYS A 479 2.23 -30.26 9.55
C LYS A 479 2.92 -31.37 10.35
N VAL A 480 3.75 -31.05 11.35
CA VAL A 480 4.33 -31.98 12.34
C VAL A 480 3.24 -32.69 13.12
N LYS A 481 2.24 -31.95 13.61
CA LYS A 481 1.10 -32.50 14.36
C LYS A 481 0.16 -33.34 13.53
N LEU A 482 0.02 -33.07 12.23
CA LEU A 482 -0.65 -33.99 11.29
C LEU A 482 0.17 -35.26 11.06
N LEU A 483 1.49 -35.14 10.88
CA LEU A 483 2.39 -36.26 10.59
C LEU A 483 2.42 -37.29 11.73
N ASP A 484 2.35 -36.84 12.99
CA ASP A 484 2.21 -37.67 14.20
C ASP A 484 3.35 -38.72 14.35
N MET A 485 4.58 -38.22 14.47
CA MET A 485 5.80 -39.03 14.62
C MET A 485 6.51 -38.77 15.97
N GLY A 486 5.72 -38.55 17.03
CA GLY A 486 6.18 -38.26 18.39
C GLY A 486 6.24 -36.76 18.72
N ASP A 487 6.95 -36.44 19.81
CA ASP A 487 7.12 -35.06 20.29
C ASP A 487 7.73 -34.13 19.22
N PRO A 488 7.14 -32.93 18.97
CA PRO A 488 7.67 -31.97 18.01
C PRO A 488 9.13 -31.58 18.22
N ARG A 489 9.59 -31.44 19.47
CA ARG A 489 10.98 -31.05 19.77
C ARG A 489 11.96 -32.15 19.34
N SER A 490 11.65 -33.39 19.71
CA SER A 490 12.40 -34.61 19.35
C SER A 490 12.35 -34.93 17.85
N LEU A 491 11.34 -34.43 17.13
CA LEU A 491 11.28 -34.53 15.68
C LEU A 491 12.15 -33.44 15.02
N LEU A 492 11.94 -32.17 15.37
CA LEU A 492 12.62 -31.02 14.77
C LEU A 492 14.12 -30.94 15.14
N SER A 493 14.53 -31.47 16.30
CA SER A 493 15.95 -31.64 16.66
C SER A 493 16.74 -32.54 15.71
N THR A 494 16.04 -33.34 14.89
CA THR A 494 16.64 -34.22 13.88
C THR A 494 16.55 -33.68 12.44
N ALA A 495 16.17 -32.41 12.27
CA ALA A 495 16.19 -31.69 11.00
C ALA A 495 17.62 -31.35 10.54
N LEU A 496 17.79 -30.88 9.29
CA LEU A 496 19.10 -30.58 8.69
C LEU A 496 19.82 -29.40 9.37
N SER A 497 19.05 -28.44 9.91
CA SER A 497 19.56 -27.34 10.73
C SER A 497 18.48 -27.01 11.78
N PRO A 498 18.49 -27.67 12.95
CA PRO A 498 17.38 -27.63 13.89
C PRO A 498 17.00 -26.22 14.39
N PRO A 499 15.70 -25.87 14.43
CA PRO A 499 15.24 -24.61 15.00
C PRO A 499 15.52 -24.51 16.50
N ASN A 500 15.66 -23.27 16.99
CA ASN A 500 15.86 -22.98 18.41
C ASN A 500 14.66 -23.48 19.23
N LEU A 501 14.92 -24.19 20.34
CA LEU A 501 13.91 -24.70 21.27
C LEU A 501 12.95 -23.59 21.76
N GLY A 502 13.43 -22.37 21.97
CA GLY A 502 12.59 -21.23 22.35
C GLY A 502 11.56 -20.84 21.28
N ASN A 503 11.94 -20.91 19.99
CA ASN A 503 11.01 -20.69 18.88
C ASN A 503 9.96 -21.83 18.82
N ILE A 504 10.38 -23.08 19.02
CA ILE A 504 9.45 -24.23 19.11
C ILE A 504 8.44 -24.04 20.24
N VAL A 505 8.90 -23.64 21.44
CA VAL A 505 8.03 -23.39 22.61
C VAL A 505 7.05 -22.26 22.33
N ARG A 506 7.52 -21.09 21.86
CA ARG A 506 6.65 -19.95 21.54
C ARG A 506 5.62 -20.31 20.47
N THR A 507 6.04 -21.02 19.41
CA THR A 507 5.14 -21.48 18.34
C THR A 507 4.02 -22.39 18.89
N ILE A 508 4.34 -23.29 19.83
CA ILE A 508 3.33 -24.16 20.47
C ILE A 508 2.37 -23.35 21.35
N LEU A 509 2.84 -22.31 22.04
CA LEU A 509 2.00 -21.40 22.84
C LEU A 509 1.07 -20.57 21.94
N GLN A 510 1.57 -19.94 20.89
CA GLN A 510 0.76 -19.20 19.92
C GLN A 510 -0.31 -20.08 19.23
N LEU A 511 0.02 -21.35 18.94
CA LEU A 511 -0.97 -22.29 18.42
C LEU A 511 -1.98 -22.77 19.47
N LYS A 512 -1.64 -22.77 20.77
CA LYS A 512 -2.61 -22.97 21.87
C LYS A 512 -3.56 -21.78 21.98
N GLU A 513 -3.04 -20.55 21.94
CA GLU A 513 -3.80 -19.30 21.96
C GLU A 513 -4.74 -19.14 20.75
N MET A 514 -4.25 -19.46 19.56
CA MET A 514 -5.09 -19.52 18.35
C MET A 514 -6.28 -20.47 18.51
N GLY A 515 -6.18 -21.48 19.38
CA GLY A 515 -7.13 -22.59 19.53
C GLY A 515 -6.84 -23.78 18.59
N ALA A 516 -5.66 -23.80 17.96
CA ALA A 516 -5.24 -24.87 17.06
C ALA A 516 -4.65 -26.09 17.80
N LEU A 517 -4.06 -25.88 18.98
CA LEU A 517 -3.61 -26.91 19.91
C LEU A 517 -4.37 -26.83 21.25
N SER A 518 -4.54 -27.96 21.92
CA SER A 518 -5.29 -28.04 23.18
C SER A 518 -4.49 -27.48 24.36
N VAL A 519 -5.10 -26.58 25.14
CA VAL A 519 -4.67 -26.28 26.52
C VAL A 519 -5.19 -27.40 27.43
N LYS A 520 -4.32 -28.31 27.86
CA LYS A 520 -4.67 -29.40 28.79
C LYS A 520 -4.51 -28.97 30.24
N SER A 521 -5.63 -28.70 30.90
CA SER A 521 -5.70 -28.40 32.33
C SER A 521 -5.77 -29.66 33.22
N ASP A 522 -5.19 -30.78 32.77
CA ASP A 522 -5.09 -31.99 33.59
C ASP A 522 -4.09 -31.73 34.73
N GLY A 523 -4.53 -31.81 35.99
CA GLY A 523 -3.77 -31.44 37.19
C GLY A 523 -2.56 -32.33 37.56
N ARG A 524 -1.82 -32.85 36.58
CA ARG A 524 -0.63 -33.72 36.73
C ARG A 524 0.51 -33.26 35.81
N GLY A 525 0.98 -32.04 36.06
CA GLY A 525 2.05 -31.39 35.29
C GLY A 525 1.51 -30.67 34.06
N GLN A 526 1.85 -29.39 33.90
CA GLN A 526 1.51 -28.63 32.71
C GLN A 526 2.28 -29.20 31.52
N ASN A 527 1.57 -29.86 30.61
CA ASN A 527 2.19 -30.39 29.41
C ASN A 527 2.52 -29.21 28.48
N GLU A 528 3.81 -28.95 28.26
CA GLU A 528 4.25 -27.81 27.43
C GLU A 528 3.79 -27.97 25.97
N ASP A 529 3.59 -29.22 25.52
CA ASP A 529 2.99 -29.59 24.24
C ASP A 529 1.44 -29.58 24.26
N GLY A 530 0.77 -29.75 23.11
CA GLY A 530 -0.69 -29.83 23.00
C GLY A 530 -1.19 -30.74 21.87
N ASP A 531 -2.41 -31.27 22.00
CA ASP A 531 -3.04 -32.12 20.98
C ASP A 531 -3.69 -31.26 19.90
N LEU A 532 -3.72 -31.75 18.66
CA LEU A 532 -4.32 -31.02 17.54
C LEU A 532 -5.86 -30.93 17.70
N THR A 533 -6.41 -29.72 17.74
CA THR A 533 -7.86 -29.49 17.87
C THR A 533 -8.60 -29.76 16.55
N PHE A 534 -9.92 -29.64 16.52
CA PHE A 534 -10.65 -29.64 15.24
C PHE A 534 -10.29 -28.41 14.38
N LEU A 535 -10.19 -27.22 14.99
CA LEU A 535 -9.70 -26.03 14.31
C LEU A 535 -8.30 -26.29 13.73
N GLY A 536 -7.34 -26.75 14.53
CA GLY A 536 -5.99 -27.05 14.06
C GLY A 536 -5.93 -28.06 12.90
N ARG A 537 -6.83 -29.06 12.89
CA ARG A 537 -6.99 -29.98 11.74
C ARG A 537 -7.49 -29.25 10.50
N VAL A 538 -8.49 -28.36 10.61
CA VAL A 538 -8.98 -27.57 9.46
C VAL A 538 -7.86 -26.66 8.93
N LEU A 539 -7.21 -25.88 9.81
CA LEU A 539 -6.13 -24.96 9.43
C LEU A 539 -5.04 -25.68 8.63
N ALA A 540 -4.58 -26.83 9.10
CA ALA A 540 -3.52 -27.61 8.47
C ALA A 540 -3.86 -28.20 7.08
N HIS A 541 -5.13 -28.12 6.65
CA HIS A 541 -5.58 -28.54 5.32
C HIS A 541 -5.85 -27.37 4.35
N LEU A 542 -5.94 -26.13 4.84
CA LEU A 542 -6.22 -24.96 4.00
C LEU A 542 -4.92 -24.31 3.48
N PRO A 543 -4.83 -23.93 2.19
CA PRO A 543 -3.64 -23.34 1.58
C PRO A 543 -3.59 -21.81 1.78
N VAL A 544 -3.87 -21.34 2.99
CA VAL A 544 -3.95 -19.92 3.38
C VAL A 544 -3.25 -19.72 4.71
N ASP A 545 -3.04 -18.46 5.11
CA ASP A 545 -2.53 -18.15 6.44
C ASP A 545 -3.44 -18.71 7.56
N LEU A 546 -2.85 -19.03 8.71
CA LEU A 546 -3.55 -19.66 9.83
C LEU A 546 -4.68 -18.78 10.39
N TYR A 547 -4.48 -17.46 10.42
CA TYR A 547 -5.54 -16.52 10.81
C TYR A 547 -6.66 -16.52 9.76
N LEU A 548 -6.34 -16.52 8.46
CA LEU A 548 -7.35 -16.64 7.38
C LEU A 548 -8.13 -17.95 7.46
N GLY A 549 -7.50 -19.05 7.87
CA GLY A 549 -8.18 -20.30 8.19
C GLY A 549 -9.11 -20.20 9.41
N LYS A 550 -8.67 -19.54 10.50
CA LYS A 550 -9.50 -19.28 11.70
C LYS A 550 -10.69 -18.39 11.35
N MET A 551 -10.47 -17.40 10.48
CA MET A 551 -11.53 -16.58 9.87
C MET A 551 -12.57 -17.50 9.24
N ILE A 552 -12.20 -18.35 8.28
CA ILE A 552 -13.13 -19.21 7.53
C ILE A 552 -14.00 -20.07 8.46
N VAL A 553 -13.41 -20.69 9.50
CA VAL A 553 -14.16 -21.48 10.49
C VAL A 553 -15.17 -20.63 11.26
N LEU A 554 -14.79 -19.43 11.74
CA LEU A 554 -15.74 -18.49 12.37
C LEU A 554 -16.84 -18.03 11.41
N GLY A 555 -16.63 -18.08 10.09
CA GLY A 555 -17.65 -17.78 9.08
C GLY A 555 -18.71 -18.84 8.97
N HIS A 556 -18.31 -20.11 9.08
CA HIS A 556 -19.28 -21.19 9.24
C HIS A 556 -20.05 -21.03 10.55
N VAL A 557 -19.42 -20.60 11.65
CA VAL A 557 -20.09 -20.40 12.94
C VAL A 557 -21.14 -19.27 12.91
N PHE A 558 -20.83 -18.12 12.28
CA PHE A 558 -21.74 -16.98 12.20
C PHE A 558 -22.60 -16.93 10.93
N GLY A 559 -22.61 -17.99 10.10
CA GLY A 559 -23.43 -18.06 8.89
C GLY A 559 -23.02 -17.09 7.76
N CYS A 560 -21.75 -16.67 7.72
CA CYS A 560 -21.13 -15.83 6.68
C CYS A 560 -19.84 -16.50 6.14
N LEU A 561 -20.00 -17.75 5.70
CA LEU A 561 -18.92 -18.58 5.18
C LEU A 561 -18.47 -18.11 3.79
N ASP A 562 -19.42 -17.85 2.89
CA ASP A 562 -19.16 -17.59 1.48
C ASP A 562 -18.38 -16.29 1.26
N GLU A 563 -18.84 -15.20 1.89
CA GLU A 563 -18.23 -13.87 1.82
C GLU A 563 -16.76 -13.89 2.25
N CYS A 564 -16.40 -14.82 3.15
CA CYS A 564 -15.03 -14.95 3.64
C CYS A 564 -14.22 -16.10 3.05
N LEU A 565 -14.80 -17.03 2.29
CA LEU A 565 -14.03 -17.77 1.30
C LEU A 565 -13.52 -16.80 0.24
N ILE A 566 -14.35 -15.83 -0.18
CA ILE A 566 -13.97 -14.74 -1.10
C ILE A 566 -12.92 -13.82 -0.47
N ILE A 567 -13.12 -13.31 0.75
CA ILE A 567 -12.13 -12.44 1.44
C ILE A 567 -10.81 -13.20 1.69
N ALA A 568 -10.85 -14.47 2.12
CA ALA A 568 -9.63 -15.26 2.33
C ALA A 568 -8.88 -15.55 1.03
N ALA A 569 -9.58 -15.91 -0.05
CA ALA A 569 -8.96 -16.09 -1.37
C ALA A 569 -8.34 -14.78 -1.88
N SER A 570 -8.98 -13.63 -1.61
CA SER A 570 -8.48 -12.30 -2.01
C SER A 570 -7.22 -11.89 -1.25
N HIS A 571 -7.18 -12.06 0.08
CA HIS A 571 -6.01 -11.72 0.91
C HIS A 571 -4.85 -12.72 0.80
N SER A 572 -5.11 -13.97 0.39
CA SER A 572 -4.06 -14.99 0.20
C SER A 572 -3.30 -14.86 -1.12
N LEU A 573 -3.75 -13.96 -2.00
CA LEU A 573 -3.17 -13.71 -3.32
C LEU A 573 -2.72 -12.25 -3.43
N LYS A 574 -2.10 -11.91 -4.56
CA LYS A 574 -1.69 -10.53 -4.81
C LYS A 574 -2.91 -9.69 -5.19
N SER A 575 -2.90 -8.42 -4.74
CA SER A 575 -3.91 -7.43 -5.13
C SER A 575 -4.18 -7.47 -6.63
N PHE A 576 -5.46 -7.55 -6.98
CA PHE A 576 -5.94 -7.50 -8.36
C PHE A 576 -6.09 -6.07 -8.89
N PHE A 577 -5.81 -5.04 -8.08
CA PHE A 577 -5.79 -3.65 -8.54
C PHE A 577 -4.48 -3.33 -9.26
N ALA A 578 -4.58 -2.73 -10.44
CA ALA A 578 -3.44 -2.33 -11.27
C ALA A 578 -2.82 -1.00 -10.79
N ILE A 579 -1.49 -0.90 -10.84
CA ILE A 579 -0.77 0.36 -10.58
C ILE A 579 -0.60 1.10 -11.91
N PRO A 580 -1.06 2.36 -12.06
CA PRO A 580 -1.11 3.06 -13.36
C PRO A 580 0.23 3.32 -14.08
N SER A 581 1.38 2.99 -13.46
CA SER A 581 2.71 3.23 -14.03
C SER A 581 3.23 2.12 -14.95
N MET A 582 2.56 0.96 -15.01
CA MET A 582 2.91 -0.15 -15.91
C MET A 582 1.94 -0.23 -17.09
N GLN A 583 2.48 -0.26 -18.31
CA GLN A 583 1.70 -0.24 -19.55
C GLN A 583 1.04 -1.60 -19.80
N GLN A 584 -0.22 -1.75 -19.38
CA GLN A 584 -1.01 -2.97 -19.62
C GLN A 584 -1.27 -3.21 -21.11
N LEU A 585 -0.44 -4.06 -21.71
CA LEU A 585 -0.78 -4.79 -22.93
C LEU A 585 -1.73 -5.94 -22.56
N ASP A 586 -2.76 -6.13 -23.38
CA ASP A 586 -3.69 -7.29 -23.38
C ASP A 586 -4.68 -7.48 -22.20
N GLU A 587 -4.98 -6.42 -21.44
CA GLU A 587 -6.13 -6.41 -20.50
C GLU A 587 -7.46 -6.10 -21.24
N LEU A 588 -8.61 -6.68 -20.86
CA LEU A 588 -9.91 -6.30 -21.43
C LEU A 588 -10.30 -4.87 -21.02
N ASP A 589 -11.10 -4.19 -21.83
CA ASP A 589 -11.43 -2.77 -21.61
C ASP A 589 -12.11 -2.49 -20.26
N TRP A 590 -12.98 -3.39 -19.79
CA TRP A 590 -13.54 -3.31 -18.43
C TRP A 590 -12.45 -3.33 -17.33
N GLY A 591 -11.41 -4.15 -17.51
CA GLY A 591 -10.26 -4.21 -16.59
C GLY A 591 -9.45 -2.91 -16.62
N LYS A 592 -9.22 -2.37 -17.81
CA LYS A 592 -8.55 -1.05 -18.00
C LYS A 592 -9.35 0.08 -17.34
N GLU A 593 -10.66 0.17 -17.61
CA GLU A 593 -11.56 1.21 -17.08
C GLU A 593 -11.64 1.22 -15.54
N ASN A 594 -11.53 0.04 -14.91
CA ASN A 594 -11.67 -0.11 -13.45
C ASN A 594 -10.33 -0.28 -12.73
N PHE A 595 -9.20 -0.22 -13.44
CA PHE A 595 -7.84 -0.51 -12.92
C PHE A 595 -7.74 -1.89 -12.25
N ILE A 596 -8.25 -2.94 -12.91
CA ILE A 596 -8.34 -4.31 -12.41
C ILE A 596 -7.65 -5.30 -13.37
N GLN A 597 -6.81 -6.16 -12.81
CA GLN A 597 -6.19 -7.31 -13.47
C GLN A 597 -7.14 -8.52 -13.44
N ILE A 598 -7.84 -8.78 -14.55
CA ILE A 598 -8.86 -9.83 -14.66
C ILE A 598 -8.24 -11.23 -14.43
N LYS A 599 -6.98 -11.39 -14.83
CA LYS A 599 -6.18 -12.60 -14.58
C LYS A 599 -6.00 -12.89 -13.08
N ARG A 600 -5.88 -11.87 -12.23
CA ARG A 600 -5.82 -12.01 -10.76
C ARG A 600 -7.18 -12.36 -10.17
N ILE A 601 -8.27 -11.80 -10.69
CA ILE A 601 -9.63 -12.22 -10.30
C ILE A 601 -9.85 -13.71 -10.60
N ARG A 602 -9.32 -14.22 -11.73
CA ARG A 602 -9.36 -15.66 -12.03
C ARG A 602 -8.59 -16.51 -11.01
N GLU A 603 -7.37 -16.09 -10.64
CA GLU A 603 -6.59 -16.74 -9.56
C GLU A 603 -7.37 -16.77 -8.23
N VAL A 604 -8.08 -15.68 -7.89
CA VAL A 604 -8.95 -15.59 -6.69
C VAL A 604 -10.17 -16.51 -6.80
N ALA A 605 -10.83 -16.60 -7.95
CA ALA A 605 -11.97 -17.50 -8.16
C ALA A 605 -11.58 -18.98 -8.09
N GLU A 606 -10.42 -19.35 -8.66
CA GLU A 606 -9.85 -20.70 -8.57
C GLU A 606 -9.53 -21.08 -7.11
N LEU A 607 -8.99 -20.14 -6.33
CA LEU A 607 -8.71 -20.35 -4.89
C LEU A 607 -9.99 -20.40 -4.05
N TYR A 608 -11.01 -19.59 -4.36
CA TYR A 608 -12.32 -19.67 -3.72
C TYR A 608 -12.94 -21.07 -3.88
N GLU A 609 -12.94 -21.64 -5.09
CA GLU A 609 -13.50 -22.99 -5.31
C GLU A 609 -12.65 -24.11 -4.67
N ASP A 610 -11.31 -24.00 -4.64
CA ASP A 610 -10.50 -24.98 -3.91
C ASP A 610 -10.69 -24.88 -2.38
N LEU A 611 -10.85 -23.67 -1.83
CA LEU A 611 -11.18 -23.48 -0.41
C LEU A 611 -12.57 -24.05 -0.08
N LYS A 612 -13.59 -23.71 -0.87
CA LYS A 612 -14.97 -24.24 -0.80
C LYS A 612 -14.98 -25.77 -0.82
N LYS A 613 -14.23 -26.37 -1.74
CA LYS A 613 -14.03 -27.82 -1.84
C LYS A 613 -13.35 -28.41 -0.61
N ARG A 614 -12.32 -27.77 -0.04
CA ARG A 614 -11.66 -28.24 1.19
C ARG A 614 -12.57 -28.15 2.41
N VAL A 615 -13.25 -27.02 2.63
CA VAL A 615 -14.13 -26.85 3.80
C VAL A 615 -15.32 -27.80 3.79
N SER A 616 -15.80 -28.20 2.60
CA SER A 616 -16.86 -29.20 2.46
C SER A 616 -16.52 -30.57 3.09
N GLN A 617 -15.23 -30.94 3.15
CA GLN A 617 -14.76 -32.18 3.79
C GLN A 617 -14.96 -32.17 5.31
N PHE A 618 -15.16 -30.99 5.89
CA PHE A 618 -15.39 -30.75 7.31
C PHE A 618 -16.88 -30.45 7.64
N ASN A 619 -17.79 -30.78 6.71
CA ASN A 619 -19.22 -30.45 6.71
C ASN A 619 -19.55 -28.93 6.72
N MET A 620 -18.60 -28.09 6.33
CA MET A 620 -18.85 -26.66 6.12
C MET A 620 -19.24 -26.44 4.66
N GLN A 621 -20.52 -26.13 4.39
CA GLN A 621 -21.06 -25.96 3.03
C GLN A 621 -21.58 -24.55 2.81
N VAL A 622 -21.35 -24.01 1.60
CA VAL A 622 -21.98 -22.77 1.11
C VAL A 622 -23.41 -23.10 0.65
N PRO A 623 -24.44 -22.29 0.98
CA PRO A 623 -25.79 -22.49 0.46
C PRO A 623 -25.88 -22.22 -1.05
N ASP A 624 -26.51 -23.13 -1.80
CA ASP A 624 -26.64 -23.04 -3.27
C ASP A 624 -27.62 -21.94 -3.76
N ASN A 625 -28.28 -21.23 -2.85
CA ASN A 625 -29.38 -20.31 -3.16
C ASN A 625 -29.31 -19.02 -2.31
N ILE A 626 -28.70 -17.97 -2.87
CA ILE A 626 -28.63 -16.64 -2.26
C ILE A 626 -29.84 -15.84 -2.74
N GLN A 627 -30.88 -15.70 -1.90
CA GLN A 627 -31.94 -14.73 -2.16
C GLN A 627 -31.38 -13.30 -2.00
N PRO A 628 -31.49 -12.43 -3.02
CA PRO A 628 -30.79 -11.16 -3.00
C PRO A 628 -31.61 -10.02 -2.34
N PHE A 629 -30.91 -9.22 -1.52
CA PHE A 629 -31.30 -7.90 -1.00
C PHE A 629 -32.50 -7.79 -0.03
N ASP A 630 -32.23 -8.05 1.24
CA ASP A 630 -32.62 -7.09 2.30
C ASP A 630 -31.39 -6.23 2.66
N TYR A 631 -31.53 -4.91 2.57
CA TYR A 631 -30.45 -3.97 2.91
C TYR A 631 -30.06 -4.01 4.40
N THR A 632 -30.99 -4.33 5.30
CA THR A 632 -30.71 -4.48 6.74
C THR A 632 -29.83 -5.71 7.00
N SER A 633 -30.04 -6.81 6.27
CA SER A 633 -29.15 -7.98 6.30
C SER A 633 -27.73 -7.61 5.88
N ALA A 634 -27.56 -6.82 4.83
CA ALA A 634 -26.24 -6.43 4.34
C ALA A 634 -25.42 -5.64 5.40
N HIS A 635 -26.07 -4.82 6.23
CA HIS A 635 -25.39 -4.16 7.36
C HIS A 635 -25.12 -5.12 8.52
N LYS A 636 -26.06 -6.02 8.87
CA LYS A 636 -25.87 -7.10 9.85
C LYS A 636 -24.69 -8.01 9.46
N GLN A 637 -24.59 -8.40 8.19
CA GLN A 637 -23.47 -9.20 7.63
C GLN A 637 -22.14 -8.44 7.68
N LYS A 638 -22.07 -7.19 7.19
CA LYS A 638 -20.85 -6.37 7.25
C LYS A 638 -20.31 -6.24 8.67
N PHE A 639 -21.19 -6.03 9.66
CA PHE A 639 -20.79 -5.94 11.06
C PHE A 639 -20.29 -7.27 11.62
N ILE A 640 -20.98 -8.38 11.33
CA ILE A 640 -20.52 -9.73 11.73
C ILE A 640 -19.14 -10.02 11.13
N LEU A 641 -18.89 -9.63 9.88
CA LEU A 641 -17.57 -9.74 9.24
C LEU A 641 -16.51 -8.87 9.94
N GLN A 642 -16.84 -7.63 10.34
CA GLN A 642 -15.96 -6.75 11.11
C GLN A 642 -15.62 -7.35 12.49
N VAL A 643 -16.61 -7.75 13.29
CA VAL A 643 -16.41 -8.34 14.64
C VAL A 643 -15.61 -9.64 14.55
N ARG A 644 -15.82 -10.43 13.50
CA ARG A 644 -15.04 -11.63 13.23
C ARG A 644 -13.61 -11.34 12.77
N ARG A 645 -13.36 -10.26 12.02
CA ARG A 645 -12.00 -9.77 11.68
C ARG A 645 -11.29 -9.22 12.93
N ALA A 646 -12.02 -8.70 13.90
CA ALA A 646 -11.51 -8.29 15.20
C ALA A 646 -11.20 -9.49 16.13
N GLY A 647 -12.03 -10.56 16.10
CA GLY A 647 -11.77 -11.83 16.78
C GLY A 647 -10.80 -12.79 16.07
N TYR A 648 -10.11 -12.30 15.05
CA TYR A 648 -9.29 -13.08 14.12
C TYR A 648 -7.80 -12.92 14.40
N ASP A 649 -7.36 -11.75 14.86
CA ASP A 649 -5.96 -11.40 15.12
C ASP A 649 -5.86 -10.67 16.46
N GLY A 650 -5.29 -11.32 17.48
CA GLY A 650 -5.15 -10.77 18.84
C GLY A 650 -4.11 -9.66 18.92
N ASP A 651 -3.14 -9.66 18.01
CA ASP A 651 -2.06 -8.67 17.92
C ASP A 651 -2.57 -7.31 17.38
N VAL A 652 -3.81 -7.24 16.90
CA VAL A 652 -4.45 -6.00 16.38
C VAL A 652 -5.63 -5.55 17.24
N LEU A 653 -5.40 -5.52 18.54
CA LEU A 653 -6.12 -4.63 19.43
C LEU A 653 -5.41 -3.30 19.51
N ILE A 654 -5.98 -2.33 18.78
CA ILE A 654 -5.44 -0.99 18.64
C ILE A 654 -6.52 0.01 19.04
N VAL A 655 -6.22 0.73 20.11
CA VAL A 655 -7.11 1.64 20.82
C VAL A 655 -6.62 3.08 20.65
N ASN A 656 -7.55 4.03 20.74
CA ASN A 656 -7.23 5.46 20.80
C ASN A 656 -6.73 5.82 22.20
N ASP A 657 -5.76 6.71 22.30
CA ASP A 657 -5.48 7.42 23.56
C ASP A 657 -6.76 8.08 24.11
N PHE A 658 -6.81 8.27 25.43
CA PHE A 658 -7.72 9.21 26.09
C PHE A 658 -7.00 10.58 26.31
N PRO A 659 -6.83 11.44 25.29
CA PRO A 659 -6.67 12.86 25.57
C PRO A 659 -8.03 13.41 26.00
N GLY A 660 -8.05 14.38 26.91
CA GLY A 660 -9.22 15.22 27.16
C GLY A 660 -9.46 16.19 26.00
N SER A 661 -9.70 15.70 24.79
CA SER A 661 -9.82 16.47 23.55
C SER A 661 -11.17 17.17 23.45
N ASN A 662 -11.41 18.11 24.36
CA ASN A 662 -12.39 19.17 24.14
C ASN A 662 -12.20 19.77 22.75
N GLU A 663 -13.29 20.11 22.06
CA GLU A 663 -13.22 20.86 20.80
C GLU A 663 -12.52 22.22 20.99
N ASP A 664 -12.48 22.74 22.22
CA ASP A 664 -11.66 23.88 22.66
C ASP A 664 -10.16 23.71 22.36
N LEU A 665 -9.58 22.51 22.55
CA LEU A 665 -8.16 22.27 22.30
C LEU A 665 -7.90 22.11 20.79
N ALA A 666 -8.73 21.31 20.12
CA ALA A 666 -8.64 21.09 18.68
C ALA A 666 -8.83 22.38 17.85
N SER A 667 -9.63 23.32 18.34
CA SER A 667 -9.80 24.67 17.76
C SER A 667 -8.71 25.65 18.18
N ARG A 668 -8.18 25.61 19.41
CA ARG A 668 -7.00 26.40 19.83
C ARG A 668 -5.76 26.09 18.99
N GLU A 669 -5.53 24.83 18.63
CA GLU A 669 -4.42 24.45 17.72
C GLU A 669 -4.58 25.01 16.30
N LEU A 670 -5.81 25.28 15.88
CA LEU A 670 -6.17 25.91 14.60
C LEU A 670 -6.55 27.39 14.75
N SER A 671 -6.08 28.06 15.80
CA SER A 671 -6.30 29.50 16.06
C SER A 671 -7.78 29.95 15.96
N GLY A 672 -8.71 29.06 16.33
CA GLY A 672 -10.16 29.28 16.31
C GLY A 672 -10.91 28.77 15.06
N PHE A 673 -10.21 28.26 14.04
CA PHE A 673 -10.85 27.68 12.86
C PHE A 673 -11.44 26.29 13.13
N ASN A 674 -12.50 25.93 12.38
CA ASN A 674 -13.22 24.67 12.58
C ASN A 674 -12.42 23.46 12.01
N PRO A 675 -12.01 22.48 12.84
CA PRO A 675 -11.22 21.33 12.40
C PRO A 675 -11.95 20.37 11.45
N ARG A 676 -13.29 20.43 11.38
CA ARG A 676 -14.11 19.62 10.47
C ARG A 676 -14.13 20.18 9.03
N THR A 677 -13.61 21.39 8.79
CA THR A 677 -13.62 22.08 7.48
C THR A 677 -12.29 22.68 7.04
N THR A 678 -11.27 22.69 7.91
CA THR A 678 -10.03 23.44 7.73
C THR A 678 -8.79 22.59 7.98
N VAL A 679 -7.76 22.75 7.15
CA VAL A 679 -6.42 22.15 7.35
C VAL A 679 -5.33 23.21 7.56
N MET A 680 -4.31 22.87 8.35
CA MET A 680 -3.15 23.74 8.62
C MET A 680 -1.90 23.31 7.85
N LEU A 681 -1.28 24.26 7.17
CA LEU A 681 0.09 24.23 6.65
C LEU A 681 1.05 25.02 7.55
N ARG A 682 2.34 24.65 7.51
CA ARG A 682 3.45 25.26 8.25
C ARG A 682 4.66 25.45 7.31
N ASN A 683 5.64 26.23 7.76
CA ASN A 683 6.87 26.59 7.03
C ASN A 683 6.64 27.46 5.77
N LEU A 684 5.69 28.40 5.83
CA LEU A 684 5.54 29.41 4.78
C LEU A 684 6.63 30.50 4.87
N PRO A 685 7.12 31.03 3.73
CA PRO A 685 8.04 32.17 3.70
C PRO A 685 7.38 33.45 4.25
N PRO A 686 8.17 34.48 4.62
CA PRO A 686 7.64 35.81 4.95
C PRO A 686 6.70 36.37 3.88
N TYR A 687 5.77 37.23 4.30
CA TYR A 687 4.72 37.80 3.44
C TYR A 687 3.84 36.72 2.78
N SER A 688 3.47 35.71 3.55
CA SER A 688 2.80 34.46 3.13
C SER A 688 1.57 34.64 2.21
N PHE A 689 0.89 35.80 2.29
CA PHE A 689 -0.23 36.17 1.44
C PHE A 689 0.12 36.22 -0.07
N LEU A 690 1.38 36.51 -0.42
CA LEU A 690 1.87 36.50 -1.81
C LEU A 690 1.68 35.13 -2.48
N TYR A 691 1.69 34.04 -1.69
CA TYR A 691 1.57 32.68 -2.19
C TYR A 691 0.12 32.16 -2.24
N TYR A 692 -0.89 32.99 -1.92
CA TYR A 692 -2.32 32.61 -1.92
C TYR A 692 -2.74 31.87 -3.20
N LYS A 693 -2.30 32.33 -4.37
CA LYS A 693 -2.65 31.70 -5.66
C LYS A 693 -1.90 30.37 -5.90
N GLN A 694 -0.67 30.23 -5.42
CA GLN A 694 0.06 28.96 -5.48
C GLN A 694 -0.63 27.91 -4.58
N LEU A 695 -0.97 28.29 -3.34
CA LEU A 695 -1.69 27.45 -2.37
C LEU A 695 -3.11 27.09 -2.85
N GLN A 696 -3.86 28.05 -3.39
CA GLN A 696 -5.18 27.80 -3.98
C GLN A 696 -5.11 26.83 -5.17
N SER A 697 -4.00 26.83 -5.92
CA SER A 697 -3.77 25.87 -7.01
C SER A 697 -3.42 24.47 -6.49
N LEU A 698 -2.63 24.37 -5.41
CA LEU A 698 -2.21 23.11 -4.81
C LEU A 698 -3.42 22.29 -4.27
N PHE A 699 -4.38 22.96 -3.62
CA PHE A 699 -5.60 22.29 -3.11
C PHE A 699 -6.75 22.17 -4.11
N ARG A 700 -6.57 22.60 -5.37
CA ARG A 700 -7.62 22.59 -6.41
C ARG A 700 -8.18 21.19 -6.69
N LEU A 701 -7.39 20.14 -6.47
CA LEU A 701 -7.81 18.74 -6.66
C LEU A 701 -8.55 18.16 -5.44
N CYS A 702 -8.45 18.79 -4.27
CA CYS A 702 -9.16 18.34 -3.06
C CYS A 702 -10.63 18.80 -3.05
N GLY A 703 -10.90 19.99 -3.60
CA GLY A 703 -12.23 20.59 -3.62
C GLY A 703 -12.16 22.12 -3.75
N GLN A 704 -13.31 22.78 -3.56
CA GLN A 704 -13.36 24.24 -3.65
C GLN A 704 -12.91 24.88 -2.33
N VAL A 705 -11.71 25.50 -2.35
CA VAL A 705 -11.20 26.33 -1.26
C VAL A 705 -12.11 27.55 -1.06
N LYS A 706 -12.60 27.73 0.16
CA LYS A 706 -13.41 28.87 0.64
C LYS A 706 -12.54 30.06 0.99
N ALA A 707 -11.50 29.85 1.78
CA ALA A 707 -10.56 30.87 2.20
C ALA A 707 -9.19 30.26 2.51
N ILE A 708 -8.15 31.10 2.47
CA ILE A 708 -6.84 30.81 3.05
C ILE A 708 -6.48 31.97 3.97
N SER A 709 -6.32 31.69 5.26
CA SER A 709 -5.87 32.65 6.28
C SER A 709 -4.43 32.39 6.65
N PHE A 710 -3.67 33.44 7.00
CA PHE A 710 -2.23 33.34 7.29
C PHE A 710 -1.91 33.82 8.70
N GLU A 711 -0.99 33.14 9.37
CA GLU A 711 -0.50 33.48 10.70
C GLU A 711 1.00 33.23 10.75
N SER A 712 1.79 34.30 10.59
CA SER A 712 3.26 34.25 10.49
C SER A 712 3.74 33.24 9.42
N SER A 713 4.24 32.07 9.82
CA SER A 713 4.72 30.99 8.94
C SER A 713 3.71 29.84 8.76
N ARG A 714 2.44 30.06 9.11
CA ARG A 714 1.32 29.10 8.99
C ARG A 714 0.26 29.60 8.02
N ALA A 715 -0.47 28.66 7.41
CA ALA A 715 -1.66 28.95 6.61
C ALA A 715 -2.78 27.96 6.94
N TYR A 716 -4.00 28.47 7.08
CA TYR A 716 -5.21 27.69 7.35
C TYR A 716 -6.09 27.72 6.10
N VAL A 717 -6.32 26.55 5.50
CA VAL A 717 -7.09 26.39 4.25
C VAL A 717 -8.45 25.80 4.59
N GLU A 718 -9.50 26.59 4.40
CA GLU A 718 -10.89 26.20 4.65
C GLU A 718 -11.58 25.81 3.33
N PHE A 719 -12.38 24.75 3.34
CA PHE A 719 -13.17 24.28 2.19
C PHE A 719 -14.65 24.66 2.30
N TYR A 720 -15.34 24.75 1.15
CA TYR A 720 -16.80 24.93 1.15
C TYR A 720 -17.52 23.66 1.61
N ARG A 721 -18.35 23.77 2.66
CA ARG A 721 -19.29 22.71 3.05
C ARG A 721 -20.41 22.60 2.02
N THR A 722 -20.46 21.45 1.33
CA THR A 722 -21.41 21.15 0.25
C THR A 722 -22.61 20.30 0.70
N SER A 723 -22.49 19.57 1.82
CA SER A 723 -23.54 18.75 2.43
C SER A 723 -24.08 19.36 3.74
N GLN A 724 -25.24 18.89 4.21
CA GLN A 724 -25.79 19.24 5.53
C GLN A 724 -25.21 18.37 6.68
N ASP A 725 -24.26 17.48 6.36
CA ASP A 725 -23.79 16.45 7.29
C ASP A 725 -22.89 17.02 8.41
N SER A 726 -22.88 16.35 9.57
CA SER A 726 -22.17 16.83 10.77
C SER A 726 -20.69 16.41 10.85
N GLY A 727 -20.27 15.48 9.99
CA GLY A 727 -18.91 14.92 9.97
C GLY A 727 -17.82 15.88 9.47
N VAL A 728 -16.63 15.31 9.24
CA VAL A 728 -15.50 16.01 8.60
C VAL A 728 -15.68 16.03 7.09
N LEU A 729 -15.35 17.15 6.44
CA LEU A 729 -15.50 17.29 4.99
C LEU A 729 -14.57 16.33 4.19
N PRO A 730 -15.06 15.65 3.14
CA PRO A 730 -14.22 14.84 2.24
C PRO A 730 -13.02 15.61 1.68
N GLU A 731 -13.18 16.91 1.43
CA GLU A 731 -12.13 17.81 0.96
C GLU A 731 -10.95 17.91 1.94
N VAL A 732 -11.21 17.83 3.26
CA VAL A 732 -10.19 17.78 4.32
C VAL A 732 -9.44 16.46 4.28
N SER A 733 -10.15 15.34 4.15
CA SER A 733 -9.54 14.01 4.00
C SER A 733 -8.66 13.92 2.74
N LEU A 734 -9.13 14.44 1.61
CA LEU A 734 -8.37 14.51 0.36
C LEU A 734 -7.12 15.38 0.49
N ALA A 735 -7.19 16.53 1.15
CA ALA A 735 -6.02 17.36 1.41
C ALA A 735 -4.96 16.62 2.25
N LEU A 736 -5.39 15.93 3.31
CA LEU A 736 -4.52 15.13 4.17
C LEU A 736 -3.93 13.91 3.44
N LEU A 737 -4.64 13.32 2.49
CA LEU A 737 -4.11 12.26 1.61
C LEU A 737 -3.09 12.79 0.59
N LEU A 738 -3.27 14.00 0.03
CA LEU A 738 -2.23 14.62 -0.81
C LEU A 738 -0.89 14.78 -0.07
N ALA A 739 -0.93 15.06 1.23
CA ALA A 739 0.27 15.12 2.08
C ALA A 739 0.99 13.76 2.22
N GLN A 740 0.28 12.64 2.04
CA GLN A 740 0.86 11.30 2.07
C GLN A 740 1.42 10.87 0.69
N HIS A 741 0.83 11.34 -0.41
CA HIS A 741 1.28 10.96 -1.76
C HIS A 741 2.33 11.91 -2.36
N SER A 742 2.33 13.20 -2.01
CA SER A 742 3.40 14.14 -2.40
C SER A 742 4.33 14.37 -1.21
N PRO A 743 5.57 13.83 -1.20
CA PRO A 743 6.48 13.93 -0.04
C PRO A 743 6.92 15.37 0.25
N PHE A 744 6.84 16.26 -0.74
CA PHE A 744 7.07 17.69 -0.61
C PHE A 744 5.94 18.47 -1.29
N MET A 745 5.62 19.65 -0.76
CA MET A 745 4.71 20.61 -1.37
C MET A 745 5.46 21.95 -1.47
N GLU A 746 5.68 22.44 -2.69
CA GLU A 746 6.69 23.49 -2.95
C GLU A 746 6.05 24.84 -3.29
N LEU A 747 6.65 25.93 -2.79
CA LEU A 747 6.37 27.31 -3.19
C LEU A 747 7.59 27.95 -3.86
N SER A 748 7.36 28.82 -4.84
CA SER A 748 8.39 29.68 -5.46
C SER A 748 8.41 31.06 -4.79
N VAL A 749 9.57 31.48 -4.28
CA VAL A 749 9.79 32.70 -3.48
C VAL A 749 10.33 33.88 -4.31
N TYR A 750 10.12 35.11 -3.83
CA TYR A 750 10.58 36.38 -4.44
C TYR A 750 11.46 37.20 -3.45
N PRO A 751 12.48 37.96 -3.93
CA PRO A 751 13.26 38.92 -3.13
C PRO A 751 12.50 40.25 -2.91
N ILE A 752 12.95 41.08 -1.96
CA ILE A 752 12.16 42.19 -1.37
C ILE A 752 13.05 43.40 -1.00
N GLU A 753 12.78 44.61 -1.52
CA GLU A 753 13.37 45.88 -1.03
C GLU A 753 12.65 47.18 -1.51
N GLN A 754 12.50 48.18 -0.62
CA GLN A 754 12.41 49.67 -0.77
C GLN A 754 11.24 50.40 -1.53
N ILE A 755 10.57 51.38 -0.86
CA ILE A 755 9.66 52.47 -1.39
C ILE A 755 9.65 53.70 -0.42
N GLU A 756 9.39 54.95 -0.89
CA GLU A 756 9.28 56.22 -0.10
C GLU A 756 8.09 57.14 -0.56
N ILE A 757 7.72 58.23 0.16
CA ILE A 757 6.37 58.90 0.10
C ILE A 757 6.36 60.45 0.30
N CYS A 758 5.29 61.15 -0.13
CA CYS A 758 4.98 62.59 0.12
C CYS A 758 3.51 62.82 0.61
N VAL A 759 3.11 64.04 1.06
CA VAL A 759 1.88 64.33 1.86
C VAL A 759 0.97 65.46 1.35
N VAL A 760 -0.36 65.37 1.62
CA VAL A 760 -1.40 66.35 1.20
C VAL A 760 -2.20 67.01 2.36
N ASP A 761 -2.81 66.25 3.30
CA ASP A 761 -3.41 66.79 4.55
C ASP A 761 -3.28 65.78 5.72
N VAL A 762 -3.70 66.15 6.93
CA VAL A 762 -3.54 65.36 8.16
C VAL A 762 -4.20 63.98 8.05
N GLY A 763 -3.37 62.96 7.87
CA GLY A 763 -3.79 61.57 7.72
C GLY A 763 -4.33 61.20 6.33
N HIS A 764 -4.15 62.03 5.29
CA HIS A 764 -4.54 61.70 3.92
C HIS A 764 -3.57 62.24 2.87
N PHE A 765 -3.09 61.39 1.97
CA PHE A 765 -2.09 61.77 0.99
C PHE A 765 -2.11 60.90 -0.27
N TRP A 766 -1.37 61.33 -1.30
CA TRP A 766 -1.15 60.58 -2.53
C TRP A 766 0.35 60.38 -2.74
N GLY A 767 0.74 59.22 -3.26
CA GLY A 767 2.13 58.85 -3.51
C GLY A 767 2.32 58.07 -4.80
N PHE A 768 3.56 57.98 -5.28
CA PHE A 768 3.95 57.23 -6.47
C PHE A 768 5.32 56.57 -6.25
N GLN A 769 5.70 55.60 -7.08
CA GLN A 769 6.97 54.88 -6.92
C GLN A 769 8.13 55.71 -7.46
N ALA A 770 9.06 56.10 -6.58
CA ALA A 770 10.20 56.97 -6.90
C ALA A 770 11.41 56.24 -7.52
N ASP A 771 11.19 55.11 -8.22
CA ASP A 771 12.26 54.40 -8.91
C ASP A 771 12.63 55.10 -10.24
N GLU A 772 13.90 54.98 -10.65
CA GLU A 772 14.41 55.66 -11.84
C GLU A 772 13.68 55.25 -13.13
N ALA A 773 13.18 54.01 -13.21
CA ALA A 773 12.44 53.54 -14.37
C ALA A 773 11.01 54.12 -14.43
N SER A 774 10.35 54.37 -13.29
CA SER A 774 9.05 55.05 -13.25
C SER A 774 9.17 56.55 -13.49
N LEU A 775 10.20 57.21 -12.95
CA LEU A 775 10.54 58.59 -13.29
C LEU A 775 10.89 58.75 -14.79
N ALA A 776 11.56 57.77 -15.39
CA ALA A 776 11.82 57.75 -16.83
C ALA A 776 10.54 57.62 -17.67
N LYS A 777 9.60 56.73 -17.29
CA LYS A 777 8.27 56.61 -17.93
C LYS A 777 7.49 57.94 -17.85
N GLN A 778 7.48 58.57 -16.68
CA GLN A 778 6.77 59.83 -16.43
C GLN A 778 7.34 60.99 -17.27
N ARG A 779 8.67 61.10 -17.39
CA ARG A 779 9.34 62.05 -18.29
C ARG A 779 9.01 61.78 -19.76
N HIS A 780 9.05 60.51 -20.19
CA HIS A 780 8.73 60.13 -21.57
C HIS A 780 7.28 60.46 -21.94
N LEU A 781 6.33 60.09 -21.09
CA LEU A 781 4.90 60.41 -21.23
C LEU A 781 4.65 61.92 -21.30
N THR A 782 5.32 62.70 -20.44
CA THR A 782 5.20 64.17 -20.43
C THR A 782 5.70 64.79 -21.74
N ALA A 783 6.84 64.32 -22.26
CA ALA A 783 7.38 64.76 -23.54
C ALA A 783 6.48 64.35 -24.74
N GLU A 784 5.89 63.15 -24.70
CA GLU A 784 4.97 62.67 -25.72
C GLU A 784 3.67 63.49 -25.75
N ILE A 785 3.08 63.80 -24.58
CA ILE A 785 1.89 64.64 -24.48
C ILE A 785 2.14 66.02 -25.10
N ASN A 786 3.29 66.63 -24.83
CA ASN A 786 3.58 68.03 -25.20
C ASN A 786 4.19 68.21 -26.59
N THR A 787 4.53 67.13 -27.29
CA THR A 787 4.94 67.15 -28.71
C THR A 787 3.77 66.93 -29.67
N ARG A 788 2.58 66.56 -29.17
CA ARG A 788 1.36 66.33 -29.95
C ARG A 788 0.52 67.60 -30.14
N THR A 789 -0.22 67.67 -31.23
CA THR A 789 -1.16 68.79 -31.51
C THR A 789 -2.41 68.65 -30.64
N LEU A 790 -2.52 69.45 -29.57
CA LEU A 790 -3.61 69.34 -28.59
C LEU A 790 -4.84 70.16 -28.97
N HIS A 791 -6.01 69.50 -29.05
CA HIS A 791 -7.29 70.14 -29.37
C HIS A 791 -8.07 70.59 -28.11
N PRO A 792 -8.82 71.71 -28.15
CA PRO A 792 -9.71 72.13 -27.06
C PRO A 792 -10.82 71.10 -26.81
N VAL A 793 -11.28 70.99 -25.56
CA VAL A 793 -12.38 70.06 -25.22
C VAL A 793 -13.68 70.48 -25.90
N THR A 794 -14.18 69.62 -26.79
CA THR A 794 -15.41 69.84 -27.58
C THR A 794 -16.67 69.45 -26.83
N VAL A 795 -16.53 68.60 -25.80
CA VAL A 795 -17.62 68.12 -24.93
C VAL A 795 -17.88 69.13 -23.80
N SER A 796 -19.12 69.21 -23.30
CA SER A 796 -19.43 69.96 -22.09
C SER A 796 -18.61 69.47 -20.89
N LEU A 797 -18.03 70.39 -20.12
CA LEU A 797 -17.19 70.06 -18.97
C LEU A 797 -18.03 69.62 -17.77
N TYR A 798 -17.67 68.49 -17.15
CA TYR A 798 -18.34 67.96 -15.96
C TYR A 798 -17.34 67.31 -14.97
N PRO A 799 -17.66 67.23 -13.67
CA PRO A 799 -16.85 66.53 -12.67
C PRO A 799 -16.55 65.08 -13.05
N ASN A 800 -15.30 64.65 -12.86
CA ASN A 800 -14.70 63.38 -13.29
C ASN A 800 -14.33 63.24 -14.78
N LEU A 801 -14.55 64.26 -15.63
CA LEU A 801 -14.03 64.26 -16.99
C LEU A 801 -12.48 64.20 -16.97
N LEU A 802 -11.92 63.32 -17.80
CA LEU A 802 -10.47 63.17 -18.01
C LEU A 802 -10.03 64.11 -19.14
N CYS A 803 -8.99 64.90 -18.90
CA CYS A 803 -8.53 65.93 -19.82
C CYS A 803 -7.01 66.15 -19.68
N LEU A 804 -6.41 66.83 -20.65
CA LEU A 804 -5.09 67.42 -20.50
C LEU A 804 -5.24 68.84 -19.94
N ALA A 805 -4.54 69.14 -18.85
CA ALA A 805 -4.55 70.44 -18.19
C ALA A 805 -3.12 70.99 -18.04
N PRO A 806 -2.91 72.31 -18.14
CA PRO A 806 -1.59 72.90 -17.97
C PRO A 806 -1.15 72.95 -16.50
N TYR A 807 0.14 72.75 -16.25
CA TYR A 807 0.77 72.97 -14.94
C TYR A 807 2.12 73.66 -15.14
N SER A 808 2.38 74.71 -14.34
CA SER A 808 3.67 75.41 -14.35
C SER A 808 4.51 74.94 -13.18
N GLU A 809 5.51 74.10 -13.44
CA GLU A 809 6.65 73.98 -12.53
C GLU A 809 7.50 75.27 -12.60
N ILE A 810 8.26 75.54 -11.55
CA ILE A 810 8.73 76.90 -11.24
C ILE A 810 9.66 77.44 -12.34
N ASN A 811 9.19 78.48 -13.03
CA ASN A 811 9.87 79.26 -14.09
C ASN A 811 9.98 78.65 -15.49
N GLU A 812 9.25 77.57 -15.83
CA GLU A 812 9.20 77.05 -17.22
C GLU A 812 7.81 77.17 -17.87
N GLN A 813 7.70 76.75 -19.14
CA GLN A 813 6.48 76.89 -19.94
C GLN A 813 5.33 76.02 -19.40
N ASN A 814 4.08 76.44 -19.65
CA ASN A 814 2.87 75.68 -19.29
C ASN A 814 2.76 74.38 -20.11
N LEU A 815 3.43 73.33 -19.64
CA LEU A 815 3.28 71.97 -20.14
C LEU A 815 1.93 71.38 -19.70
N TYR A 816 1.39 70.50 -20.52
CA TYR A 816 0.13 69.80 -20.31
C TYR A 816 0.37 68.41 -19.73
N TYR A 817 -0.47 68.04 -18.77
CA TYR A 817 -0.38 66.78 -18.03
C TYR A 817 -1.76 66.10 -17.95
N ARG A 818 -1.78 64.78 -17.74
CA ARG A 818 -3.04 64.02 -17.61
C ARG A 818 -3.72 64.38 -16.30
N ALA A 819 -4.93 64.90 -16.40
CA ALA A 819 -5.69 65.43 -15.28
C ALA A 819 -7.15 64.97 -15.32
N LYS A 820 -7.81 65.13 -14.18
CA LYS A 820 -9.23 64.85 -13.97
C LYS A 820 -9.89 66.06 -13.33
N ILE A 821 -11.00 66.52 -13.88
CA ILE A 821 -11.79 67.61 -13.28
C ILE A 821 -12.39 67.12 -11.96
N LEU A 822 -12.10 67.80 -10.85
CA LEU A 822 -12.75 67.57 -9.56
C LEU A 822 -14.03 68.40 -9.45
N HIS A 823 -13.89 69.73 -9.58
CA HIS A 823 -14.99 70.68 -9.35
C HIS A 823 -15.02 71.80 -10.38
N MET A 824 -16.23 72.13 -10.84
CA MET A 824 -16.50 73.30 -11.68
C MET A 824 -16.66 74.54 -10.80
N ARG A 825 -15.85 75.58 -11.03
CA ARG A 825 -15.89 76.87 -10.32
C ARG A 825 -16.10 78.00 -11.33
N GLY A 826 -17.30 78.06 -11.92
CA GLY A 826 -17.66 79.03 -12.96
C GLY A 826 -16.83 78.83 -14.24
N ASN A 827 -16.10 79.86 -14.68
CA ASN A 827 -15.18 79.80 -15.82
C ASN A 827 -13.81 79.15 -15.49
N SER A 828 -13.64 78.61 -14.28
CA SER A 828 -12.46 77.85 -13.86
C SER A 828 -12.84 76.45 -13.41
N VAL A 829 -11.87 75.54 -13.44
CA VAL A 829 -11.99 74.17 -12.91
C VAL A 829 -10.87 73.89 -11.94
N GLU A 830 -11.18 73.10 -10.93
CA GLU A 830 -10.22 72.48 -10.04
C GLU A 830 -9.91 71.09 -10.59
N VAL A 831 -8.64 70.83 -10.89
CA VAL A 831 -8.16 69.61 -11.54
C VAL A 831 -7.16 68.86 -10.66
N PHE A 832 -7.16 67.54 -10.77
CA PHE A 832 -6.22 66.62 -10.11
C PHE A 832 -5.34 65.96 -11.15
N PHE A 833 -4.02 66.00 -10.97
CA PHE A 833 -3.06 65.41 -11.92
C PHE A 833 -2.80 63.94 -11.58
N LEU A 834 -3.20 63.06 -12.51
CA LEU A 834 -3.33 61.62 -12.30
C LEU A 834 -2.00 60.89 -12.13
N ASP A 835 -0.91 61.50 -12.57
CA ASP A 835 0.44 60.94 -12.53
C ASP A 835 1.33 61.58 -11.45
N PHE A 836 0.84 62.61 -10.75
CA PHE A 836 1.62 63.41 -9.79
C PHE A 836 0.92 63.57 -8.42
N GLY A 837 -0.39 63.33 -8.32
CA GLY A 837 -1.15 63.32 -7.06
C GLY A 837 -1.51 64.70 -6.49
N ASN A 838 -1.14 65.78 -7.18
CA ASN A 838 -1.40 67.16 -6.79
C ASN A 838 -2.64 67.76 -7.50
N THR A 839 -3.14 68.89 -6.99
CA THR A 839 -4.25 69.65 -7.58
C THR A 839 -3.84 71.06 -8.00
N ALA A 840 -4.56 71.62 -8.98
CA ALA A 840 -4.46 73.02 -9.37
C ALA A 840 -5.82 73.57 -9.81
N VAL A 841 -5.94 74.90 -9.90
CA VAL A 841 -7.11 75.58 -10.49
C VAL A 841 -6.70 76.19 -11.82
N VAL A 842 -7.39 75.82 -12.91
CA VAL A 842 -7.08 76.24 -14.29
C VAL A 842 -8.34 76.76 -14.99
N ALA A 843 -8.20 77.57 -16.05
CA ALA A 843 -9.35 78.11 -16.79
C ALA A 843 -10.03 77.04 -17.65
N CYS A 844 -11.36 77.06 -17.79
CA CYS A 844 -12.09 76.08 -18.62
C CYS A 844 -11.57 76.01 -20.07
N SER A 845 -11.21 77.16 -20.65
CA SER A 845 -10.65 77.28 -22.01
C SER A 845 -9.20 76.79 -22.14
N SER A 846 -8.51 76.55 -21.03
CA SER A 846 -7.15 76.00 -21.02
C SER A 846 -7.11 74.48 -21.11
N LEU A 847 -8.23 73.78 -20.91
CA LEU A 847 -8.28 72.32 -21.02
C LEU A 847 -8.15 71.83 -22.48
N ARG A 848 -7.56 70.66 -22.66
CA ARG A 848 -7.44 69.95 -23.94
C ARG A 848 -7.97 68.53 -23.82
N GLU A 849 -8.41 67.97 -24.94
CA GLU A 849 -8.86 66.57 -24.99
C GLU A 849 -7.68 65.62 -24.71
N LEU A 850 -7.94 64.52 -24.01
CA LEU A 850 -6.96 63.47 -23.74
C LEU A 850 -7.09 62.37 -24.82
N PRO A 851 -6.09 62.18 -25.71
CA PRO A 851 -6.14 61.15 -26.74
C PRO A 851 -6.31 59.74 -26.16
N SER A 852 -7.07 58.90 -26.87
CA SER A 852 -7.50 57.57 -26.40
C SER A 852 -6.35 56.56 -26.23
N ASP A 853 -5.23 56.75 -26.91
CA ASP A 853 -4.00 55.98 -26.74
C ASP A 853 -3.27 56.36 -25.44
N LEU A 854 -3.12 57.65 -25.15
CA LEU A 854 -2.59 58.16 -23.87
C LEU A 854 -3.52 57.84 -22.68
N LEU A 855 -4.78 57.54 -22.95
CA LEU A 855 -5.78 57.05 -21.98
C LEU A 855 -5.62 55.54 -21.68
N SER A 856 -4.89 54.78 -22.52
CA SER A 856 -4.63 53.34 -22.29
C SER A 856 -3.52 53.06 -21.27
N HIS A 857 -2.69 54.06 -20.96
CA HIS A 857 -1.56 53.91 -20.04
C HIS A 857 -2.02 54.13 -18.59
N PRO A 858 -1.58 53.31 -17.62
CA PRO A 858 -2.03 53.42 -16.23
C PRO A 858 -1.64 54.77 -15.60
N PHE A 859 -2.47 55.27 -14.67
CA PHE A 859 -2.18 56.46 -13.86
C PHE A 859 -1.15 56.12 -12.78
N GLN A 860 -0.23 57.05 -12.49
CA GLN A 860 0.93 56.76 -11.61
C GLN A 860 0.73 57.13 -10.12
N ALA A 861 -0.23 58.00 -9.78
CA ALA A 861 -0.49 58.39 -8.40
C ALA A 861 -1.51 57.47 -7.70
N GLN A 862 -1.24 57.10 -6.45
CA GLN A 862 -2.05 56.19 -5.64
C GLN A 862 -2.45 56.82 -4.29
N GLU A 863 -3.65 56.53 -3.80
CA GLU A 863 -4.29 57.20 -2.65
C GLU A 863 -4.04 56.47 -1.32
N PHE A 864 -3.69 57.21 -0.26
CA PHE A 864 -3.29 56.68 1.05
C PHE A 864 -3.96 57.41 2.22
N GLN A 865 -4.37 56.66 3.24
CA GLN A 865 -5.06 57.19 4.43
C GLN A 865 -4.50 56.60 5.73
N VAL A 866 -4.22 57.42 6.74
CA VAL A 866 -3.61 56.99 8.00
C VAL A 866 -4.69 56.50 8.97
N SER A 867 -4.51 55.29 9.51
CA SER A 867 -5.47 54.63 10.41
C SER A 867 -5.19 54.88 11.91
N GLY A 868 -6.25 54.89 12.74
CA GLY A 868 -6.13 54.85 14.20
C GLY A 868 -6.18 56.18 14.97
N MET A 869 -6.44 57.32 14.32
CA MET A 869 -6.42 58.67 14.93
C MET A 869 -7.69 59.48 14.65
N ARG A 870 -8.07 60.36 15.60
CA ARG A 870 -9.12 61.38 15.44
C ARG A 870 -8.71 62.71 16.09
N PRO A 871 -9.36 63.85 15.77
CA PRO A 871 -9.09 65.13 16.43
C PRO A 871 -9.26 65.06 17.95
N SER A 872 -8.42 65.78 18.70
CA SER A 872 -8.52 65.85 20.15
C SER A 872 -9.73 66.70 20.62
N ALA A 873 -10.13 66.52 21.89
CA ALA A 873 -11.43 66.97 22.40
C ALA A 873 -11.72 68.48 22.22
N GLN A 874 -10.68 69.33 22.19
CA GLN A 874 -10.83 70.77 21.95
C GLN A 874 -11.32 71.11 20.53
N SER A 875 -11.19 70.20 19.55
CA SER A 875 -11.64 70.41 18.17
C SER A 875 -13.12 70.04 17.94
N ILE A 876 -13.77 69.38 18.91
CA ILE A 876 -15.16 68.87 18.74
C ILE A 876 -16.19 70.00 18.69
N ILE A 877 -15.91 71.14 19.34
CA ILE A 877 -16.84 72.26 19.51
C ILE A 877 -17.02 73.08 18.20
N LEU A 878 -16.16 72.89 17.20
CA LEU A 878 -16.18 73.65 15.93
C LEU A 878 -16.44 72.80 14.67
N GLY A 879 -16.92 71.57 14.82
CA GLY A 879 -17.47 70.79 13.70
C GLY A 879 -16.46 70.00 12.87
N ASN A 880 -15.81 69.00 13.47
CA ASN A 880 -15.10 67.91 12.79
C ASN A 880 -14.02 68.31 11.75
N GLN A 881 -13.25 69.37 12.02
CA GLN A 881 -12.02 69.68 11.26
C GLN A 881 -10.79 69.68 12.18
N TRP A 882 -9.63 69.32 11.61
CA TRP A 882 -8.35 69.43 12.31
C TRP A 882 -7.95 70.89 12.53
N SER A 883 -7.42 71.22 13.71
CA SER A 883 -6.89 72.56 13.99
C SER A 883 -5.67 72.89 13.12
N SER A 884 -5.46 74.17 12.81
CA SER A 884 -4.27 74.63 12.05
C SER A 884 -2.97 74.16 12.68
N ARG A 885 -2.81 74.29 14.00
CA ARG A 885 -1.65 73.77 14.74
C ARG A 885 -1.39 72.28 14.51
N ALA A 886 -2.43 71.45 14.48
CA ALA A 886 -2.28 70.02 14.20
C ALA A 886 -1.85 69.76 12.74
N ARG A 887 -2.36 70.54 11.78
CA ARG A 887 -1.95 70.48 10.37
C ARG A 887 -0.50 70.92 10.17
N ASP A 888 -0.12 72.06 10.72
CA ASP A 888 1.23 72.60 10.59
C ASP A 888 2.28 71.65 11.23
N ARG A 889 1.94 71.03 12.37
CA ARG A 889 2.77 70.02 13.03
C ARG A 889 2.90 68.74 12.21
N PHE A 890 1.81 68.22 11.64
CA PHE A 890 1.85 67.04 10.76
C PHE A 890 2.70 67.31 9.50
N ILE A 891 2.56 68.48 8.88
CA ILE A 891 3.38 68.88 7.72
C ILE A 891 4.87 68.95 8.12
N THR A 892 5.19 69.48 9.30
CA THR A 892 6.57 69.55 9.81
C THR A 892 7.17 68.17 10.09
N LEU A 893 6.35 67.17 10.39
CA LEU A 893 6.80 65.79 10.69
C LEU A 893 7.04 64.92 9.44
N VAL A 894 6.65 65.37 8.24
CA VAL A 894 6.80 64.58 6.98
C VAL A 894 7.49 65.33 5.85
N LYS A 895 7.47 66.68 5.85
CA LYS A 895 8.03 67.47 4.76
C LYS A 895 9.57 67.46 4.78
N GLY A 896 10.16 66.54 4.02
CA GLY A 896 11.61 66.38 3.89
C GLY A 896 12.20 65.38 4.89
N THR A 897 11.47 64.32 5.24
CA THR A 897 11.93 63.27 6.16
C THR A 897 11.46 61.90 5.68
N SER A 898 12.35 60.90 5.68
CA SER A 898 12.02 59.52 5.30
C SER A 898 11.07 58.87 6.32
N VAL A 899 9.94 58.36 5.85
CA VAL A 899 8.89 57.75 6.68
C VAL A 899 8.62 56.31 6.23
N PHE A 900 8.71 55.36 7.16
CA PHE A 900 8.35 53.97 6.91
C PHE A 900 6.83 53.78 6.99
N VAL A 901 6.28 53.03 6.03
CA VAL A 901 4.82 52.89 5.83
C VAL A 901 4.42 51.42 5.87
N SER A 902 3.46 51.09 6.73
CA SER A 902 2.89 49.73 6.85
C SER A 902 1.45 49.71 6.35
N LEU A 903 1.13 48.80 5.43
CA LEU A 903 -0.21 48.66 4.84
C LEU A 903 -1.15 47.92 5.80
N TYR A 904 -2.27 48.56 6.15
CA TYR A 904 -3.28 48.03 7.08
C TYR A 904 -4.48 47.41 6.34
N SER A 905 -4.98 48.06 5.29
CA SER A 905 -6.03 47.54 4.41
C SER A 905 -6.09 48.30 3.08
N ILE A 906 -6.79 47.75 2.08
CA ILE A 906 -7.15 48.48 0.85
C ILE A 906 -8.68 48.43 0.74
N LEU A 907 -9.31 49.59 0.53
CA LEU A 907 -10.76 49.71 0.42
C LEU A 907 -11.10 50.71 -0.70
N HIS A 908 -11.88 50.29 -1.71
CA HIS A 908 -12.27 51.13 -2.85
C HIS A 908 -11.08 51.84 -3.55
N ASN A 909 -9.97 51.10 -3.79
CA ASN A 909 -8.67 51.58 -4.27
C ASN A 909 -7.86 52.51 -3.34
N VAL A 910 -8.40 52.92 -2.18
CA VAL A 910 -7.64 53.69 -1.17
C VAL A 910 -6.87 52.76 -0.25
N MET A 911 -5.58 53.03 -0.04
CA MET A 911 -4.69 52.22 0.79
C MET A 911 -4.59 52.79 2.21
N ARG A 912 -5.21 52.12 3.20
CA ARG A 912 -5.07 52.50 4.60
C ARG A 912 -3.75 52.01 5.17
N VAL A 913 -3.03 52.90 5.85
CA VAL A 913 -1.66 52.70 6.30
C VAL A 913 -1.42 53.15 7.74
N GLN A 914 -0.26 52.79 8.28
CA GLN A 914 0.34 53.32 9.49
C GLN A 914 1.73 53.88 9.16
N LEU A 915 2.07 55.04 9.75
CA LEU A 915 3.30 55.77 9.47
C LEU A 915 4.25 55.75 10.68
N PHE A 916 5.53 55.51 10.40
CA PHE A 916 6.61 55.46 11.39
C PHE A 916 7.76 56.36 10.97
N ILE A 917 8.10 57.33 11.82
CA ILE A 917 9.21 58.26 11.59
C ILE A 917 10.48 57.64 12.16
N ASN A 918 11.55 57.63 11.39
CA ASN A 918 12.86 57.20 11.85
C ASN A 918 13.60 58.38 12.52
N THR A 919 13.98 58.22 13.79
CA THR A 919 14.97 59.09 14.44
C THR A 919 16.20 58.26 14.78
N GLU A 920 17.39 58.88 14.91
CA GLU A 920 18.71 58.21 14.93
C GLU A 920 18.91 57.09 15.96
N THR A 921 17.95 56.85 16.87
CA THR A 921 17.95 55.70 17.79
C THR A 921 16.67 54.85 17.79
N ARG A 922 15.52 55.30 17.24
CA ARG A 922 14.26 54.52 17.19
C ARG A 922 13.30 54.95 16.07
N ASN A 923 12.71 53.95 15.39
CA ASN A 923 11.46 54.10 14.64
C ASN A 923 10.29 54.33 15.62
N THR A 924 9.57 55.44 15.47
CA THR A 924 8.46 55.83 16.37
C THR A 924 7.18 56.05 15.56
N SER A 925 6.02 55.59 16.07
CA SER A 925 4.76 55.75 15.33
C SER A 925 4.30 57.20 15.34
N MET A 926 4.01 57.74 14.16
CA MET A 926 3.54 59.11 13.98
C MET A 926 2.21 59.39 14.69
N VAL A 927 1.34 58.37 14.77
CA VAL A 927 0.04 58.46 15.47
C VAL A 927 0.25 58.69 16.96
N ASP A 928 1.22 58.01 17.57
CA ASP A 928 1.48 58.13 19.01
C ASP A 928 2.10 59.50 19.35
N ILE A 929 3.03 60.01 18.52
CA ILE A 929 3.57 61.37 18.66
C ILE A 929 2.45 62.42 18.64
N MET A 930 1.51 62.33 17.71
CA MET A 930 0.39 63.29 17.63
C MET A 930 -0.59 63.18 18.81
N VAL A 931 -0.66 62.03 19.48
CA VAL A 931 -1.51 61.81 20.66
C VAL A 931 -0.80 62.31 21.93
N GLU A 932 0.50 62.07 22.08
CA GLU A 932 1.30 62.59 23.20
C GLU A 932 1.40 64.13 23.19
N GLU A 933 1.53 64.74 22.00
CA GLU A 933 1.47 66.21 21.83
C GLU A 933 0.05 66.79 21.95
N GLY A 934 -0.97 65.97 22.21
CA GLY A 934 -2.36 66.41 22.42
C GLY A 934 -3.09 66.91 21.17
N HIS A 935 -2.48 66.80 19.99
CA HIS A 935 -3.07 67.21 18.70
C HIS A 935 -4.11 66.22 18.16
N ALA A 936 -3.98 64.95 18.50
CA ALA A 936 -4.90 63.87 18.17
C ALA A 936 -5.32 63.08 19.43
N VAL A 937 -6.31 62.20 19.27
CA VAL A 937 -6.69 61.17 20.24
C VAL A 937 -6.77 59.83 19.49
N LYS A 938 -6.30 58.75 20.12
CA LYS A 938 -6.33 57.39 19.54
C LYS A 938 -7.78 56.93 19.35
N ALA A 939 -8.07 56.23 18.25
CA ALA A 939 -9.43 55.88 17.85
C ALA A 939 -9.52 54.47 17.23
N GLU A 940 -10.57 53.73 17.57
CA GLU A 940 -10.95 52.54 16.81
C GLU A 940 -11.67 52.92 15.51
N GLU A 941 -11.46 52.13 14.46
CA GLU A 941 -12.12 52.35 13.16
C GLU A 941 -13.63 52.04 13.17
N SER A 942 -14.33 52.70 12.24
CA SER A 942 -15.78 52.68 12.07
C SER A 942 -16.32 51.35 11.52
N PHE A 943 -17.64 51.18 11.64
CA PHE A 943 -18.29 49.88 11.47
C PHE A 943 -18.13 49.30 10.07
N ASP A 944 -18.07 50.08 8.99
CA ASP A 944 -17.92 49.49 7.64
C ASP A 944 -16.57 48.81 7.40
N SER A 945 -15.50 49.28 8.05
CA SER A 945 -14.21 48.55 8.10
C SER A 945 -14.29 47.28 8.97
N LYS A 946 -15.26 47.23 9.91
CA LYS A 946 -15.70 46.02 10.62
C LYS A 946 -16.78 45.22 9.83
N VAL A 947 -17.28 45.71 8.68
CA VAL A 947 -18.28 45.03 7.83
C VAL A 947 -17.69 44.44 6.55
N THR A 948 -16.59 44.94 5.99
CA THR A 948 -15.72 44.07 5.17
C THR A 948 -15.23 42.85 5.98
N ARG A 949 -15.31 42.95 7.31
CA ARG A 949 -15.04 41.91 8.31
C ARG A 949 -16.31 41.17 8.81
N HIS A 950 -17.53 41.50 8.35
CA HIS A 950 -18.81 40.88 8.79
C HIS A 950 -19.81 40.53 7.66
N LEU A 951 -19.80 41.19 6.49
CA LEU A 951 -20.66 40.83 5.33
C LEU A 951 -20.25 39.49 4.64
N GLY A 952 -19.34 38.73 5.25
CA GLY A 952 -19.24 37.29 5.02
C GLY A 952 -20.43 36.48 5.59
N ALA A 953 -21.37 37.14 6.28
CA ALA A 953 -22.59 36.53 6.81
C ALA A 953 -23.83 36.86 5.94
N GLN A 954 -24.39 35.80 5.33
CA GLN A 954 -25.69 35.71 4.64
C GLN A 954 -25.85 36.40 3.27
N GLY A 955 -26.47 35.66 2.33
CA GLY A 955 -27.13 36.20 1.14
C GLY A 955 -26.32 36.17 -0.16
N CYS A 956 -26.80 35.41 -1.15
CA CYS A 956 -26.48 35.63 -2.56
C CYS A 956 -27.65 36.44 -3.19
N PRO A 957 -27.41 37.28 -4.20
CA PRO A 957 -27.50 36.73 -5.56
C PRO A 957 -26.45 37.24 -6.56
N THR A 958 -26.41 36.54 -7.69
CA THR A 958 -25.62 36.74 -8.91
C THR A 958 -25.76 38.13 -9.56
N CYS A 959 -24.66 38.82 -9.82
CA CYS A 959 -24.51 39.69 -11.02
C CYS A 959 -23.06 40.06 -11.41
N VAL A 960 -22.14 40.25 -10.45
CA VAL A 960 -20.88 41.01 -10.68
C VAL A 960 -19.73 40.20 -11.32
N ARG A 961 -19.79 38.86 -11.33
CA ARG A 961 -18.64 37.94 -11.52
C ARG A 961 -17.95 37.89 -12.90
N GLN A 962 -18.28 38.77 -13.85
CA GLN A 962 -17.63 38.79 -15.18
C GLN A 962 -16.57 39.90 -15.31
N SER A 963 -16.80 41.11 -14.79
CA SER A 963 -15.85 42.23 -14.92
C SER A 963 -14.57 42.02 -14.12
N GLU A 964 -14.66 41.47 -12.91
CA GLU A 964 -13.48 41.15 -12.08
C GLU A 964 -12.59 40.09 -12.72
N LYS A 965 -13.18 39.12 -13.44
CA LYS A 965 -12.44 38.02 -14.06
C LYS A 965 -11.59 38.52 -15.23
N ASP A 966 -12.18 39.31 -16.12
CA ASP A 966 -11.47 39.94 -17.24
C ASP A 966 -10.34 40.88 -16.78
N LEU A 967 -10.49 41.51 -15.60
CA LEU A 967 -9.44 42.34 -15.00
C LEU A 967 -8.27 41.51 -14.48
N ILE A 968 -8.56 40.38 -13.82
CA ILE A 968 -7.56 39.43 -13.32
C ILE A 968 -6.78 38.79 -14.47
N ASP A 969 -7.46 38.32 -15.52
CA ASP A 969 -6.80 37.67 -16.66
C ASP A 969 -5.92 38.66 -17.46
N LYS A 970 -6.29 39.95 -17.53
CA LYS A 970 -5.43 41.02 -18.09
C LYS A 970 -4.20 41.32 -17.24
N LEU A 971 -4.32 41.33 -15.91
CA LEU A 971 -3.17 41.50 -15.01
C LEU A 971 -2.19 40.31 -15.14
N LEU A 972 -2.70 39.08 -15.17
CA LEU A 972 -1.88 37.87 -15.36
C LEU A 972 -1.09 37.89 -16.67
N ALA A 973 -1.70 38.34 -17.77
CA ALA A 973 -1.02 38.50 -19.06
C ALA A 973 0.11 39.55 -19.06
N HIS A 974 0.09 40.51 -18.13
CA HIS A 974 1.16 41.50 -17.96
C HIS A 974 2.37 40.92 -17.23
N PHE A 975 2.14 40.10 -16.20
CA PHE A 975 3.21 39.42 -15.47
C PHE A 975 3.89 38.28 -16.26
N SER A 976 3.24 37.75 -17.31
CA SER A 976 3.78 36.64 -18.11
C SER A 976 4.79 37.03 -19.20
N LYS A 977 5.12 38.32 -19.35
CA LYS A 977 6.02 38.81 -20.43
C LYS A 977 7.44 39.18 -20.00
N SER A 978 7.75 39.22 -18.70
CA SER A 978 9.10 39.49 -18.19
C SER A 978 9.97 38.23 -18.19
N ASN A 979 10.49 37.83 -19.36
CA ASN A 979 11.48 36.77 -19.47
C ASN A 979 12.86 37.24 -18.98
N GLN A 980 13.08 37.19 -17.66
CA GLN A 980 14.40 37.18 -17.05
C GLN A 980 14.50 36.02 -16.05
N SER A 981 15.55 35.22 -16.19
CA SER A 981 15.73 33.95 -15.50
C SER A 981 16.30 34.13 -14.09
N PHE A 982 15.49 34.69 -13.18
CA PHE A 982 15.81 34.65 -11.76
C PHE A 982 15.62 33.23 -11.23
N SER A 983 16.63 32.70 -10.53
CA SER A 983 16.58 31.37 -9.92
C SER A 983 15.47 31.32 -8.88
N LYS A 984 14.43 30.51 -9.12
CA LYS A 984 13.30 30.36 -8.20
C LYS A 984 13.72 29.48 -7.04
N THR A 985 14.17 30.10 -5.95
CA THR A 985 14.35 29.42 -4.66
C THR A 985 13.02 28.79 -4.26
N LYS A 986 13.00 27.46 -4.19
CA LYS A 986 11.85 26.67 -3.74
C LYS A 986 11.88 26.53 -2.23
N VAL A 987 10.72 26.59 -1.59
CA VAL A 987 10.55 26.29 -0.16
C VAL A 987 9.57 25.14 0.00
N HIS A 988 9.95 24.13 0.76
CA HIS A 988 9.10 22.99 1.10
C HIS A 988 8.19 23.33 2.29
N LEU A 989 6.88 23.17 2.09
CA LEU A 989 5.86 23.29 3.12
C LEU A 989 5.77 22.01 3.97
N HIS A 990 5.26 22.16 5.18
CA HIS A 990 4.90 21.04 6.05
C HIS A 990 3.38 20.98 6.29
N GLY A 991 2.81 19.78 6.18
CA GLY A 991 1.36 19.52 6.20
C GLY A 991 0.78 19.34 4.79
N PRO A 992 -0.55 19.44 4.61
CA PRO A 992 -1.57 19.79 5.61
C PRO A 992 -1.64 18.86 6.83
N THR A 993 -2.25 19.38 7.90
CA THR A 993 -2.52 18.69 9.16
C THR A 993 -3.91 19.06 9.70
N SER A 994 -4.53 18.16 10.48
CA SER A 994 -5.80 18.39 11.20
C SER A 994 -5.74 17.76 12.60
N SER A 995 -6.31 18.46 13.58
CA SER A 995 -6.42 18.03 14.98
C SER A 995 -7.52 16.98 15.23
N HIS A 996 -8.29 16.59 14.21
CA HIS A 996 -9.23 15.46 14.27
C HIS A 996 -8.60 14.13 13.80
N LYS A 997 -7.31 14.10 13.45
CA LYS A 997 -6.60 12.87 13.11
C LYS A 997 -6.53 11.93 14.33
N ILE A 998 -7.01 10.71 14.18
CA ILE A 998 -6.85 9.66 15.18
C ILE A 998 -5.41 9.15 15.17
N ASN A 999 -4.82 9.06 16.37
CA ASN A 999 -3.62 8.27 16.62
C ASN A 999 -4.00 7.00 17.38
N PHE A 1000 -3.14 5.99 17.26
CA PHE A 1000 -3.46 4.60 17.55
C PHE A 1000 -2.25 3.94 18.25
N HIS A 1001 -2.48 3.24 19.36
CA HIS A 1001 -1.46 2.49 20.10
C HIS A 1001 -1.80 0.99 20.15
N SER A 1002 -0.82 0.12 20.39
CA SER A 1002 -1.08 -1.32 20.62
C SER A 1002 -1.46 -1.59 22.08
N LEU A 1003 -2.35 -2.55 22.32
CA LEU A 1003 -2.67 -3.07 23.65
C LEU A 1003 -1.67 -4.11 24.20
N SER A 1004 -0.80 -4.72 23.38
CA SER A 1004 0.20 -5.67 23.91
C SER A 1004 1.35 -4.93 24.61
N HIS A 1005 1.65 -5.36 25.84
CA HIS A 1005 2.63 -4.74 26.75
C HIS A 1005 4.01 -4.49 26.08
N LYS A 1006 4.61 -5.50 25.43
CA LYS A 1006 5.91 -5.35 24.74
C LYS A 1006 5.86 -4.42 23.51
N THR A 1007 4.68 -4.15 22.97
CA THR A 1007 4.50 -3.32 21.77
C THR A 1007 3.99 -1.92 22.05
N HIS A 1008 3.53 -1.63 23.27
CA HIS A 1008 2.95 -0.34 23.67
C HIS A 1008 3.90 0.85 23.43
N PHE A 1009 5.22 0.65 23.59
CA PHE A 1009 6.25 1.66 23.32
C PHE A 1009 6.59 1.86 21.83
N LYS A 1010 6.11 0.99 20.92
CA LYS A 1010 6.42 1.08 19.48
C LYS A 1010 5.38 1.95 18.78
N THR A 1011 5.83 2.97 18.03
CA THR A 1011 4.90 3.84 17.30
C THR A 1011 4.20 3.05 16.19
N VAL A 1012 2.87 3.01 16.23
CA VAL A 1012 2.06 2.43 15.16
C VAL A 1012 1.99 3.40 13.97
N CYS A 1013 2.14 2.87 12.77
CA CYS A 1013 1.98 3.56 11.50
C CYS A 1013 1.10 2.71 10.58
N ILE A 1014 0.08 3.34 9.99
CA ILE A 1014 -0.74 2.69 8.96
C ILE A 1014 -0.08 2.96 7.60
N GLU A 1015 0.09 1.92 6.79
CA GLU A 1015 0.72 2.04 5.48
C GLU A 1015 -0.12 2.85 4.50
N ARG A 1016 0.56 3.56 3.58
CA ARG A 1016 -0.10 4.50 2.64
C ARG A 1016 -1.03 3.81 1.64
N SER A 1017 -0.80 2.52 1.39
CA SER A 1017 -1.65 1.63 0.58
C SER A 1017 -2.95 1.21 1.28
N SER A 1018 -3.06 1.40 2.59
CA SER A 1018 -4.21 0.94 3.37
C SER A 1018 -5.37 1.94 3.32
N ILE A 1019 -6.60 1.44 3.27
CA ILE A 1019 -7.84 2.25 3.17
C ILE A 1019 -7.95 3.28 4.31
N ASN A 1020 -7.51 2.92 5.52
CA ASN A 1020 -7.56 3.80 6.69
C ASN A 1020 -6.17 4.39 7.04
N SER A 1021 -5.31 4.65 6.05
CA SER A 1021 -4.03 5.37 6.19
C SER A 1021 -4.19 6.77 6.81
N LEU A 1022 -5.40 7.32 6.78
CA LEU A 1022 -5.86 8.48 7.51
C LEU A 1022 -7.19 8.17 8.21
N ALA A 1023 -7.16 7.93 9.52
CA ALA A 1023 -8.36 7.85 10.35
C ALA A 1023 -8.67 9.22 10.98
N LEU A 1024 -9.95 9.63 10.96
CA LEU A 1024 -10.44 10.88 11.53
C LEU A 1024 -11.56 10.60 12.53
N ASN A 1025 -11.67 11.40 13.60
CA ASN A 1025 -12.78 11.27 14.53
C ASN A 1025 -13.98 12.10 14.06
N GLU A 1026 -14.99 11.41 13.53
CA GLU A 1026 -16.27 11.99 13.10
C GLU A 1026 -17.19 12.40 14.27
N ASN A 1027 -17.06 11.74 15.43
CA ASN A 1027 -17.94 11.91 16.59
C ASN A 1027 -17.15 12.24 17.88
N PRO A 1028 -16.49 13.41 17.99
CA PRO A 1028 -15.69 13.78 19.17
C PRO A 1028 -16.49 13.93 20.48
N HIS A 1029 -17.82 13.80 20.43
CA HIS A 1029 -18.69 13.84 21.61
C HIS A 1029 -18.74 12.48 22.36
N TYR A 1030 -18.42 11.36 21.69
CA TYR A 1030 -18.29 10.07 22.35
C TYR A 1030 -16.91 9.92 22.99
N LYS A 1031 -16.89 9.41 24.22
CA LYS A 1031 -15.69 9.27 25.06
C LYS A 1031 -15.28 7.81 25.28
N HIS A 1032 -15.83 6.86 24.52
CA HIS A 1032 -15.45 5.44 24.59
C HIS A 1032 -14.33 5.11 23.60
N GLN A 1033 -13.61 4.02 23.89
CA GLN A 1033 -12.51 3.52 23.08
C GLN A 1033 -13.01 3.01 21.72
N ARG A 1034 -12.33 3.40 20.63
CA ARG A 1034 -12.52 2.83 19.29
C ARG A 1034 -11.45 1.78 19.00
N MET A 1035 -11.79 0.80 18.16
CA MET A 1035 -10.88 -0.26 17.73
C MET A 1035 -10.55 -0.14 16.24
N LEU A 1036 -9.27 -0.29 15.89
CA LEU A 1036 -8.81 -0.52 14.52
C LEU A 1036 -8.39 -2.00 14.36
N VAL A 1037 -8.75 -2.60 13.23
CA VAL A 1037 -8.31 -3.95 12.83
C VAL A 1037 -7.42 -3.84 11.59
N ALA A 1038 -6.39 -4.69 11.47
CA ALA A 1038 -5.53 -4.80 10.28
C ALA A 1038 -5.79 -6.13 9.54
N GLY A 1039 -5.30 -6.27 8.32
CA GLY A 1039 -5.24 -7.57 7.64
C GLY A 1039 -3.87 -8.24 7.79
N THR A 1040 -2.80 -7.44 7.89
CA THR A 1040 -1.45 -7.89 8.23
C THR A 1040 -0.72 -6.87 9.09
N VAL A 1041 0.06 -7.38 10.05
CA VAL A 1041 0.99 -6.62 10.89
C VAL A 1041 2.42 -6.93 10.46
N SER A 1042 3.27 -5.91 10.44
CA SER A 1042 4.69 -6.02 10.17
C SER A 1042 5.47 -5.00 10.99
N VAL A 1043 6.79 -5.10 11.02
CA VAL A 1043 7.66 -4.11 11.69
C VAL A 1043 8.69 -3.58 10.70
N ASN A 1044 9.06 -2.31 10.84
CA ASN A 1044 10.15 -1.72 10.07
C ASN A 1044 11.51 -2.42 10.34
N SER A 1045 12.49 -2.21 9.46
CA SER A 1045 13.81 -2.87 9.54
C SER A 1045 14.54 -2.68 10.88
N THR A 1046 14.27 -1.58 11.59
CA THR A 1046 14.89 -1.22 12.88
C THR A 1046 14.12 -1.70 14.11
N GLY A 1047 12.99 -2.40 13.95
CA GLY A 1047 12.22 -2.94 15.08
C GLY A 1047 11.34 -1.93 15.84
N THR A 1048 11.39 -0.64 15.47
CA THR A 1048 10.89 0.52 16.23
C THR A 1048 9.46 0.94 15.91
N ARG A 1049 8.93 0.62 14.73
CA ARG A 1049 7.58 1.02 14.28
C ARG A 1049 6.81 -0.17 13.75
N ILE A 1050 5.57 -0.28 14.22
CA ILE A 1050 4.61 -1.28 13.74
C ILE A 1050 3.93 -0.71 12.49
N LEU A 1051 3.90 -1.50 11.41
CA LEU A 1051 3.37 -1.15 10.11
C LEU A 1051 2.11 -1.99 9.83
N LEU A 1052 0.96 -1.34 9.79
CA LEU A 1052 -0.34 -1.98 9.54
C LEU A 1052 -0.76 -1.86 8.08
N ASN A 1053 -1.14 -2.98 7.47
CA ASN A 1053 -1.77 -3.04 6.15
C ASN A 1053 -3.22 -3.56 6.23
N ASP A 1054 -4.00 -3.29 5.18
CA ASP A 1054 -5.39 -3.75 5.02
C ASP A 1054 -6.29 -3.44 6.22
N THR A 1055 -6.20 -2.19 6.71
CA THR A 1055 -6.86 -1.74 7.94
C THR A 1055 -8.34 -1.41 7.75
N SER A 1056 -9.12 -1.61 8.80
CA SER A 1056 -10.57 -1.38 8.88
C SER A 1056 -10.94 -0.87 10.26
N ILE A 1057 -11.64 0.26 10.32
CA ILE A 1057 -12.15 0.84 11.58
C ILE A 1057 -13.40 0.07 12.02
N MET A 1058 -13.50 -0.23 13.31
CA MET A 1058 -14.70 -0.84 13.93
C MET A 1058 -15.76 0.24 14.24
N PRO A 1059 -17.06 -0.10 14.20
CA PRO A 1059 -18.11 0.86 14.53
C PRO A 1059 -18.07 1.39 15.96
N ASP A 1060 -18.68 2.57 16.12
CA ASP A 1060 -18.66 3.42 17.31
C ASP A 1060 -19.61 2.91 18.41
N ILE A 1061 -19.30 1.75 19.00
CA ILE A 1061 -20.15 1.03 19.96
C ILE A 1061 -19.51 1.03 21.36
N PRO A 1062 -20.22 1.51 22.41
CA PRO A 1062 -19.69 1.56 23.78
C PRO A 1062 -19.26 0.18 24.32
N GLY A 1063 -18.01 0.07 24.79
CA GLY A 1063 -17.43 -1.17 25.33
C GLY A 1063 -17.06 -2.24 24.29
N LEU A 1064 -17.17 -1.96 22.98
CA LEU A 1064 -16.86 -2.94 21.93
C LEU A 1064 -15.45 -3.54 21.99
N PRO A 1065 -14.35 -2.79 22.24
CA PRO A 1065 -13.00 -3.37 22.29
C PRO A 1065 -12.88 -4.42 23.40
N ALA A 1066 -13.44 -4.14 24.58
CA ALA A 1066 -13.48 -5.08 25.69
C ALA A 1066 -14.34 -6.31 25.36
N LEU A 1067 -15.55 -6.13 24.83
CA LEU A 1067 -16.47 -7.22 24.48
C LEU A 1067 -15.87 -8.21 23.47
N VAL A 1068 -15.20 -7.71 22.42
CA VAL A 1068 -14.54 -8.56 21.43
C VAL A 1068 -13.38 -9.33 22.06
N THR A 1069 -12.53 -8.65 22.82
CA THR A 1069 -11.36 -9.28 23.46
C THR A 1069 -11.78 -10.37 24.44
N MET A 1070 -12.73 -10.08 25.34
CA MET A 1070 -13.28 -11.05 26.29
C MET A 1070 -13.98 -12.23 25.57
N LEU A 1071 -14.63 -12.00 24.44
CA LEU A 1071 -15.30 -13.06 23.67
C LEU A 1071 -14.30 -14.06 23.04
N PHE A 1072 -13.17 -13.58 22.51
CA PHE A 1072 -12.23 -14.40 21.72
C PHE A 1072 -10.93 -14.79 22.43
N THR A 1073 -10.62 -14.23 23.60
CA THR A 1073 -9.43 -14.62 24.38
C THR A 1073 -9.53 -16.06 24.94
N PRO A 1074 -8.42 -16.83 25.05
CA PRO A 1074 -8.46 -18.17 25.64
C PRO A 1074 -8.90 -18.18 27.10
N VAL A 1075 -8.29 -17.34 27.94
CA VAL A 1075 -8.47 -17.26 29.40
C VAL A 1075 -8.62 -15.79 29.83
N MET A 1076 -9.44 -15.52 30.84
CA MET A 1076 -9.68 -14.18 31.38
C MET A 1076 -9.69 -14.17 32.92
N GLU A 1077 -9.08 -13.15 33.53
CA GLU A 1077 -9.18 -12.80 34.94
C GLU A 1077 -9.87 -11.43 35.08
N LEU A 1078 -11.12 -11.41 35.56
CA LEU A 1078 -11.90 -10.19 35.78
C LEU A 1078 -11.34 -9.36 36.95
N ARG A 1079 -11.15 -8.06 36.75
CA ARG A 1079 -10.79 -7.09 37.80
C ARG A 1079 -12.05 -6.47 38.40
N THR A 1080 -12.02 -6.20 39.70
CA THR A 1080 -13.07 -5.46 40.42
C THR A 1080 -12.47 -4.24 41.13
N ASN A 1081 -13.31 -3.35 41.65
CA ASN A 1081 -12.91 -2.46 42.73
C ASN A 1081 -12.68 -3.23 44.06
N GLU A 1082 -12.08 -2.57 45.05
CA GLU A 1082 -11.79 -3.14 46.39
C GLU A 1082 -13.05 -3.71 47.07
N GLU A 1083 -14.16 -2.98 46.98
CA GLU A 1083 -15.45 -3.35 47.58
C GLU A 1083 -16.19 -4.47 46.82
N ARG A 1084 -15.68 -4.89 45.65
CA ARG A 1084 -16.32 -5.84 44.72
C ARG A 1084 -17.75 -5.47 44.30
N THR A 1085 -18.06 -4.17 44.21
CA THR A 1085 -19.38 -3.65 43.79
C THR A 1085 -19.50 -3.43 42.27
N TYR A 1086 -18.39 -3.38 41.53
CA TYR A 1086 -18.39 -3.39 40.05
C TYR A 1086 -17.07 -3.91 39.45
N TYR A 1087 -17.10 -4.30 38.16
CA TYR A 1087 -15.91 -4.67 37.40
C TYR A 1087 -15.17 -3.43 36.88
N THR A 1088 -13.84 -3.42 37.02
CA THR A 1088 -12.96 -2.30 36.60
C THR A 1088 -12.21 -2.59 35.30
N GLY A 1089 -12.06 -3.87 34.94
CA GLY A 1089 -11.25 -4.32 33.81
C GLY A 1089 -11.16 -5.84 33.72
N ALA A 1090 -10.28 -6.35 32.85
CA ALA A 1090 -9.98 -7.77 32.75
C ALA A 1090 -8.60 -8.03 32.12
N LEU A 1091 -7.81 -8.93 32.72
CA LEU A 1091 -6.60 -9.46 32.08
C LEU A 1091 -6.98 -10.66 31.19
N CYS A 1092 -6.62 -10.59 29.93
CA CYS A 1092 -6.97 -11.56 28.89
C CYS A 1092 -5.70 -12.16 28.28
N GLY A 1093 -5.68 -13.47 28.00
CA GLY A 1093 -4.53 -14.12 27.37
C GLY A 1093 -4.53 -15.64 27.53
N LEU A 1094 -3.34 -16.23 27.75
CA LEU A 1094 -3.20 -17.67 27.96
C LEU A 1094 -3.31 -18.12 29.43
N GLY A 1095 -3.35 -17.19 30.37
CA GLY A 1095 -3.29 -17.49 31.81
C GLY A 1095 -1.86 -17.73 32.30
N TRP A 1096 -1.70 -18.30 33.49
CA TRP A 1096 -0.42 -18.35 34.21
C TRP A 1096 0.10 -19.75 34.55
N ASN A 1097 1.41 -19.83 34.78
CA ASN A 1097 2.05 -21.01 35.34
C ASN A 1097 1.80 -21.07 36.86
N SER A 1098 1.18 -22.15 37.33
CA SER A 1098 0.85 -22.31 38.75
C SER A 1098 2.07 -22.47 39.67
N GLN A 1099 3.25 -22.79 39.12
CA GLN A 1099 4.49 -22.93 39.88
C GLN A 1099 5.29 -21.62 39.97
N THR A 1100 5.41 -20.86 38.87
CA THR A 1100 6.19 -19.60 38.86
C THR A 1100 5.35 -18.35 39.16
N GLN A 1101 4.02 -18.44 39.03
CA GLN A 1101 3.07 -17.31 39.13
C GLN A 1101 3.27 -16.23 38.05
N GLU A 1102 3.91 -16.58 36.94
CA GLU A 1102 4.10 -15.74 35.75
C GLU A 1102 3.13 -16.14 34.63
N GLY A 1103 2.80 -15.21 33.74
CA GLY A 1103 2.00 -15.49 32.53
C GLY A 1103 2.65 -16.56 31.64
N LEU A 1104 1.84 -17.37 30.96
CA LEU A 1104 2.33 -18.41 30.04
C LEU A 1104 2.85 -17.84 28.72
N LEU A 1105 2.33 -16.68 28.29
CA LEU A 1105 2.79 -15.93 27.12
C LEU A 1105 2.58 -14.41 27.36
N PRO A 1106 3.32 -13.80 28.29
CA PRO A 1106 3.07 -12.43 28.76
C PRO A 1106 3.31 -11.34 27.71
N ASP A 1107 3.83 -11.73 26.54
CA ASP A 1107 4.00 -10.86 25.37
C ASP A 1107 2.66 -10.63 24.62
N HIS A 1108 1.70 -11.56 24.79
CA HIS A 1108 0.35 -11.57 24.20
C HIS A 1108 -0.77 -11.35 25.24
N ASP A 1109 -0.43 -11.26 26.53
CA ASP A 1109 -1.40 -10.92 27.58
C ASP A 1109 -1.84 -9.44 27.45
N ILE A 1110 -3.15 -9.19 27.55
CA ILE A 1110 -3.83 -7.91 27.30
C ILE A 1110 -4.62 -7.50 28.55
N GLU A 1111 -4.20 -6.42 29.23
CA GLU A 1111 -4.94 -5.83 30.36
C GLU A 1111 -5.95 -4.79 29.85
N LEU A 1112 -7.24 -5.12 29.91
CA LEU A 1112 -8.33 -4.23 29.54
C LEU A 1112 -8.75 -3.37 30.73
N THR A 1113 -8.87 -2.05 30.55
CA THR A 1113 -9.62 -1.19 31.46
C THR A 1113 -11.01 -0.90 30.88
N PHE A 1114 -12.04 -0.85 31.73
CA PHE A 1114 -13.41 -0.65 31.27
C PHE A 1114 -13.80 0.84 31.28
N ASP A 1115 -14.20 1.34 30.12
CA ASP A 1115 -14.74 2.69 29.86
C ASP A 1115 -16.28 2.74 29.92
N VAL A 1116 -16.92 1.58 30.11
CA VAL A 1116 -18.34 1.41 30.32
C VAL A 1116 -18.61 0.40 31.42
N ARG A 1117 -19.80 0.47 32.02
CA ARG A 1117 -20.23 -0.45 33.07
C ARG A 1117 -20.58 -1.82 32.48
N PHE A 1118 -19.90 -2.86 32.96
CA PHE A 1118 -20.20 -4.27 32.72
C PHE A 1118 -20.82 -4.92 33.96
N ASP A 1119 -21.59 -5.98 33.76
CA ASP A 1119 -22.30 -6.73 34.80
C ASP A 1119 -22.23 -8.25 34.58
N VAL A 1120 -22.82 -9.01 35.50
CA VAL A 1120 -22.83 -10.48 35.49
C VAL A 1120 -23.57 -11.02 34.25
N GLU A 1121 -24.55 -10.29 33.71
CA GLU A 1121 -25.31 -10.71 32.52
C GLU A 1121 -24.47 -10.63 31.25
N ASP A 1122 -23.61 -9.60 31.11
CA ASP A 1122 -22.64 -9.50 30.00
C ASP A 1122 -21.70 -10.72 29.97
N ILE A 1123 -21.10 -11.09 31.10
CA ILE A 1123 -20.20 -12.25 31.19
C ILE A 1123 -20.97 -13.57 30.94
N THR A 1124 -22.23 -13.63 31.36
CA THR A 1124 -23.10 -14.81 31.15
C THR A 1124 -23.45 -15.02 29.68
N GLU A 1125 -23.81 -13.97 28.92
CA GLU A 1125 -24.05 -14.10 27.47
C GLU A 1125 -22.75 -14.29 26.67
N ILE A 1126 -21.60 -13.75 27.11
CA ILE A 1126 -20.28 -14.11 26.54
C ILE A 1126 -20.04 -15.62 26.68
N ASN A 1127 -20.26 -16.18 27.87
CA ASN A 1127 -20.12 -17.63 28.10
C ASN A 1127 -21.15 -18.45 27.31
N ALA A 1128 -22.41 -18.00 27.22
CA ALA A 1128 -23.43 -18.68 26.41
C ALA A 1128 -23.05 -18.70 24.92
N LEU A 1129 -22.49 -17.61 24.39
CA LEU A 1129 -21.97 -17.54 23.03
C LEU A 1129 -20.73 -18.45 22.84
N ARG A 1130 -19.79 -18.48 23.80
CA ARG A 1130 -18.64 -19.43 23.78
C ARG A 1130 -19.11 -20.89 23.75
N VAL A 1131 -20.15 -21.26 24.51
CA VAL A 1131 -20.80 -22.59 24.43
C VAL A 1131 -21.39 -22.86 23.03
N ALA A 1132 -22.07 -21.90 22.43
CA ALA A 1132 -22.66 -22.06 21.09
C ALA A 1132 -21.58 -22.24 20.00
N ILE A 1133 -20.48 -21.48 20.08
CA ILE A 1133 -19.32 -21.63 19.21
C ILE A 1133 -18.66 -23.01 19.40
N ASN A 1134 -18.41 -23.44 20.65
CA ASN A 1134 -17.85 -24.76 20.96
C ASN A 1134 -18.70 -25.90 20.37
N ARG A 1135 -20.03 -25.81 20.41
CA ARG A 1135 -20.93 -26.82 19.82
C ARG A 1135 -20.80 -26.93 18.30
N LEU A 1136 -20.59 -25.82 17.60
CA LEU A 1136 -20.41 -25.81 16.14
C LEU A 1136 -19.01 -26.28 15.71
N VAL A 1137 -17.96 -26.02 16.49
CA VAL A 1137 -16.57 -26.33 16.10
C VAL A 1137 -16.04 -27.64 16.72
N CYS A 1138 -16.32 -27.95 17.98
CA CYS A 1138 -15.62 -29.00 18.73
C CYS A 1138 -16.27 -30.40 18.64
N GLU A 1139 -17.49 -30.52 18.12
CA GLU A 1139 -18.12 -31.85 17.95
C GLU A 1139 -17.36 -32.71 16.91
N GLY A 1140 -16.66 -32.08 15.95
CA GLY A 1140 -15.74 -32.72 15.01
C GLY A 1140 -16.41 -33.66 14.00
N PRO A 1141 -15.65 -34.40 13.15
CA PRO A 1141 -16.24 -35.18 12.06
C PRO A 1141 -17.29 -36.19 12.56
N SER A 1142 -17.03 -36.92 13.65
CA SER A 1142 -17.98 -37.87 14.24
C SER A 1142 -19.19 -37.25 14.94
N GLY A 1143 -19.29 -35.93 15.02
CA GLY A 1143 -20.43 -35.20 15.57
C GLY A 1143 -21.16 -34.37 14.52
N THR A 1144 -20.43 -33.57 13.73
CA THR A 1144 -21.03 -32.78 12.65
C THR A 1144 -21.53 -33.62 11.48
N LEU A 1145 -21.05 -34.85 11.25
CA LEU A 1145 -21.67 -35.79 10.29
C LEU A 1145 -23.06 -36.28 10.72
N HIS A 1146 -23.49 -36.04 11.97
CA HIS A 1146 -24.84 -36.35 12.46
C HIS A 1146 -25.70 -35.10 12.71
N LEU A 1147 -25.16 -33.91 12.44
CA LEU A 1147 -25.88 -32.64 12.45
C LEU A 1147 -26.47 -32.37 11.06
N GLY A 1148 -27.78 -32.61 10.90
CA GLY A 1148 -28.50 -32.21 9.69
C GLY A 1148 -28.48 -30.69 9.48
N ARG A 1149 -28.50 -30.25 8.21
CA ARG A 1149 -28.38 -28.83 7.79
C ARG A 1149 -29.25 -27.89 8.65
N ASP A 1150 -30.50 -28.25 8.91
CA ASP A 1150 -31.45 -27.46 9.71
C ASP A 1150 -30.98 -27.18 11.14
N ARG A 1151 -30.29 -28.14 11.79
CA ARG A 1151 -29.78 -27.99 13.16
C ARG A 1151 -28.49 -27.15 13.18
N ILE A 1152 -27.68 -27.19 12.11
CA ILE A 1152 -26.56 -26.25 11.92
C ILE A 1152 -27.09 -24.83 11.73
N SER A 1153 -28.08 -24.63 10.85
CA SER A 1153 -28.70 -23.33 10.58
C SER A 1153 -29.27 -22.67 11.86
N ARG A 1154 -30.02 -23.42 12.68
CA ARG A 1154 -30.55 -22.93 13.97
C ARG A 1154 -29.44 -22.55 14.98
N LEU A 1155 -28.30 -23.25 14.97
CA LEU A 1155 -27.17 -22.91 15.84
C LEU A 1155 -26.41 -21.67 15.33
N GLN A 1156 -26.28 -21.49 14.02
CA GLN A 1156 -25.76 -20.25 13.41
C GLN A 1156 -26.66 -19.05 13.74
N GLU A 1157 -27.98 -19.26 13.77
CA GLU A 1157 -28.97 -18.26 14.14
C GLU A 1157 -28.87 -17.85 15.63
N ASP A 1158 -28.84 -18.82 16.57
CA ASP A 1158 -28.59 -18.56 18.00
C ASP A 1158 -27.26 -17.82 18.23
N CYS A 1159 -26.18 -18.20 17.53
CA CYS A 1159 -24.90 -17.49 17.58
C CYS A 1159 -25.01 -16.03 17.11
N ARG A 1160 -25.66 -15.76 15.97
CA ARG A 1160 -25.82 -14.39 15.43
C ARG A 1160 -26.65 -13.51 16.34
N ASP A 1161 -27.76 -14.02 16.86
CA ASP A 1161 -28.71 -13.20 17.61
C ASP A 1161 -28.26 -13.00 19.07
N ARG A 1162 -27.48 -13.92 19.65
CA ARG A 1162 -26.72 -13.65 20.89
C ARG A 1162 -25.67 -12.55 20.71
N LEU A 1163 -24.88 -12.63 19.64
CA LEU A 1163 -23.87 -11.62 19.34
C LEU A 1163 -24.49 -10.23 19.18
N ILE A 1164 -25.66 -10.14 18.54
CA ILE A 1164 -26.42 -8.89 18.37
C ILE A 1164 -27.07 -8.42 19.67
N ARG A 1165 -27.56 -9.33 20.52
CA ARG A 1165 -28.07 -8.98 21.85
C ARG A 1165 -26.98 -8.35 22.71
N LEU A 1166 -25.81 -8.97 22.76
CA LEU A 1166 -24.65 -8.51 23.53
C LEU A 1166 -24.13 -7.15 23.04
N LEU A 1167 -24.13 -6.90 21.72
CA LEU A 1167 -23.51 -5.71 21.13
C LEU A 1167 -24.46 -4.54 20.85
N PHE A 1168 -25.75 -4.78 20.55
CA PHE A 1168 -26.68 -3.73 20.14
C PHE A 1168 -27.97 -3.62 20.97
N THR A 1169 -28.54 -4.74 21.44
CA THR A 1169 -29.90 -4.72 22.05
C THR A 1169 -29.89 -4.84 23.57
N LYS A 1170 -28.76 -4.55 24.23
CA LYS A 1170 -28.72 -4.43 25.69
C LYS A 1170 -29.53 -3.21 26.13
N SER A 1171 -30.48 -3.43 27.03
CA SER A 1171 -31.41 -2.42 27.54
C SER A 1171 -31.50 -2.57 29.06
N PRO A 1172 -31.14 -1.55 29.86
CA PRO A 1172 -30.62 -0.24 29.45
C PRO A 1172 -29.26 -0.31 28.71
N PRO A 1173 -28.90 0.70 27.91
CA PRO A 1173 -27.57 0.80 27.30
C PRO A 1173 -26.48 0.94 28.38
N ARG A 1174 -25.25 0.49 28.09
CA ARG A 1174 -24.15 0.53 29.06
C ARG A 1174 -23.79 1.97 29.43
N GLU A 1175 -23.74 2.24 30.74
CA GLU A 1175 -23.35 3.53 31.30
C GLU A 1175 -21.85 3.79 31.04
N ALA A 1176 -21.46 4.99 30.64
CA ALA A 1176 -20.06 5.37 30.47
C ALA A 1176 -19.39 5.64 31.83
N VAL A 1177 -18.17 5.14 32.03
CA VAL A 1177 -17.42 5.19 33.28
C VAL A 1177 -15.99 5.67 33.01
N THR A 1178 -15.40 6.44 33.93
CA THR A 1178 -13.96 6.79 33.83
C THR A 1178 -13.12 5.53 34.05
N PRO A 1179 -12.21 5.15 33.13
CA PRO A 1179 -11.38 3.95 33.30
C PRO A 1179 -10.57 3.97 34.61
N VAL A 1180 -10.59 2.84 35.33
CA VAL A 1180 -9.86 2.64 36.60
C VAL A 1180 -8.81 1.55 36.40
N TYR A 1181 -7.54 1.90 36.66
CA TYR A 1181 -6.42 0.96 36.60
C TYR A 1181 -6.29 0.18 37.92
N PHE A 1182 -5.90 -1.09 37.84
CA PHE A 1182 -5.68 -1.94 39.01
C PHE A 1182 -4.29 -1.71 39.62
N GLU A 1183 -4.13 -1.79 40.95
CA GLU A 1183 -2.91 -1.36 41.67
C GLU A 1183 -1.61 -2.00 41.18
N LYS A 1184 -1.67 -3.26 40.77
CA LYS A 1184 -0.57 -3.96 40.11
C LYS A 1184 -1.11 -4.39 38.75
N LEU A 1185 -0.55 -3.85 37.68
CA LEU A 1185 -0.91 -4.22 36.31
C LEU A 1185 -0.27 -5.58 35.96
N GLU A 1186 -0.77 -6.23 34.91
CA GLU A 1186 -0.08 -7.28 34.12
C GLU A 1186 0.19 -8.61 34.85
N LYS A 1187 -0.15 -8.73 36.14
CA LYS A 1187 -0.02 -9.98 36.90
C LYS A 1187 -1.34 -10.73 36.95
N TRP A 1188 -1.26 -12.04 36.78
CA TRP A 1188 -2.35 -12.98 37.03
C TRP A 1188 -2.46 -13.31 38.53
N ASN A 1189 -3.55 -14.00 38.91
CA ASN A 1189 -3.82 -14.50 40.25
C ASN A 1189 -3.82 -13.41 41.34
N GLN A 1190 -4.39 -12.24 41.04
CA GLN A 1190 -4.42 -11.11 41.97
C GLN A 1190 -5.71 -11.00 42.78
N VAL A 1191 -6.83 -11.40 42.20
CA VAL A 1191 -8.12 -11.39 42.88
C VAL A 1191 -8.15 -12.58 43.84
N CYS A 1192 -8.18 -12.31 45.14
CA CYS A 1192 -7.90 -13.34 46.15
C CYS A 1192 -9.02 -14.39 46.23
N TYR A 1193 -8.79 -15.55 45.60
CA TYR A 1193 -9.77 -16.62 45.38
C TYR A 1193 -10.11 -17.41 46.66
N LEU A 1194 -10.97 -16.84 47.51
CA LEU A 1194 -11.74 -17.63 48.46
C LEU A 1194 -12.94 -18.26 47.73
N HIS A 1195 -13.05 -19.58 47.85
CA HIS A 1195 -13.97 -20.44 47.10
C HIS A 1195 -15.47 -20.07 47.07
N PRO A 1196 -16.08 -19.35 48.05
CA PRO A 1196 -17.51 -19.02 48.02
C PRO A 1196 -17.98 -18.02 46.95
N PHE A 1197 -17.08 -17.32 46.26
CA PHE A 1197 -17.43 -16.15 45.41
C PHE A 1197 -17.27 -16.38 43.90
N LEU A 1198 -16.86 -17.58 43.49
CA LEU A 1198 -16.80 -18.02 42.09
C LEU A 1198 -17.95 -18.98 41.80
N MET A 1199 -18.61 -18.80 40.65
CA MET A 1199 -19.46 -19.85 40.09
C MET A 1199 -18.64 -20.82 39.25
N ASP A 1200 -18.54 -22.09 39.68
CA ASP A 1200 -17.97 -23.18 38.90
C ASP A 1200 -18.88 -23.55 37.72
N ILE A 1201 -18.51 -23.12 36.50
CA ILE A 1201 -19.30 -23.37 35.29
C ILE A 1201 -18.92 -24.72 34.66
N VAL A 1202 -19.60 -25.78 35.09
CA VAL A 1202 -19.45 -27.13 34.50
C VAL A 1202 -20.18 -27.19 33.14
N GLU A 1203 -19.47 -27.56 32.06
CA GLU A 1203 -20.10 -27.78 30.75
C GLU A 1203 -21.17 -28.89 30.84
N PRO A 1204 -22.42 -28.65 30.39
CA PRO A 1204 -23.51 -29.60 30.54
C PRO A 1204 -23.39 -30.79 29.58
N GLY A 1205 -22.63 -31.81 30.00
CA GLY A 1205 -22.85 -33.20 29.62
C GLY A 1205 -21.83 -33.85 28.66
N ARG A 1206 -20.60 -34.13 29.13
CA ARG A 1206 -19.84 -35.35 28.75
C ARG A 1206 -18.66 -35.60 29.70
N GLY A 1207 -18.42 -36.88 30.01
CA GLY A 1207 -17.17 -37.32 30.65
C GLY A 1207 -16.03 -37.45 29.64
N LYS A 1208 -14.79 -37.21 30.10
CA LYS A 1208 -13.55 -37.01 29.32
C LYS A 1208 -13.59 -35.74 28.47
N THR A 1209 -12.81 -34.76 28.91
CA THR A 1209 -12.51 -33.49 28.24
C THR A 1209 -12.03 -33.70 26.81
N LYS A 1210 -12.91 -33.46 25.84
CA LYS A 1210 -12.50 -33.14 24.46
C LYS A 1210 -11.93 -31.73 24.44
N ALA A 1211 -11.00 -31.45 23.53
CA ALA A 1211 -10.44 -30.11 23.37
C ALA A 1211 -11.51 -29.12 22.87
N VAL A 1212 -12.04 -28.31 23.79
CA VAL A 1212 -12.87 -27.12 23.51
C VAL A 1212 -12.03 -26.03 22.85
N LEU A 1213 -12.67 -25.15 22.08
CA LEU A 1213 -12.00 -24.03 21.41
C LEU A 1213 -11.85 -22.84 22.38
N PHE A 1214 -12.92 -22.53 23.09
CA PHE A 1214 -12.98 -21.47 24.09
C PHE A 1214 -13.33 -22.08 25.45
N GLN A 1215 -12.49 -21.89 26.46
CA GLN A 1215 -12.84 -22.27 27.84
C GLN A 1215 -13.91 -21.31 28.38
N LEU A 1216 -14.77 -21.75 29.29
CA LEU A 1216 -15.76 -20.87 29.89
C LEU A 1216 -15.11 -20.02 30.98
N HIS A 1217 -15.39 -18.73 30.96
CA HIS A 1217 -14.75 -17.76 31.85
C HIS A 1217 -15.34 -17.85 33.27
N PRO A 1218 -14.52 -17.86 34.32
CA PRO A 1218 -15.00 -17.84 35.70
C PRO A 1218 -15.77 -16.54 35.98
N VAL A 1219 -16.95 -16.66 36.62
CA VAL A 1219 -17.77 -15.51 37.00
C VAL A 1219 -17.50 -15.17 38.46
N THR A 1220 -16.83 -14.05 38.68
CA THR A 1220 -16.66 -13.41 40.00
C THR A 1220 -17.97 -12.72 40.38
N LEU A 1221 -18.63 -13.17 41.45
CA LEU A 1221 -19.84 -12.54 41.96
C LEU A 1221 -19.53 -11.16 42.57
N LEU A 1222 -20.34 -10.16 42.23
CA LEU A 1222 -20.29 -8.83 42.81
C LEU A 1222 -21.09 -8.78 44.13
N ASN A 1223 -20.67 -7.92 45.04
CA ASN A 1223 -21.43 -7.57 46.24
C ASN A 1223 -22.62 -6.68 45.86
N THR A 1224 -23.81 -7.04 46.35
CA THR A 1224 -25.09 -6.34 46.16
C THR A 1224 -25.36 -5.32 47.26
#